data_AF-A0A8C9YB85-F1
#
_entry.id   AF-A0A8C9YB85-F1
#
_cell.length_a   1.000
_cell.length_b   1.000
_cell.length_c   1.000
_cell.angle_alpha   90.00
_cell.angle_beta   90.00
_cell.angle_gamma   90.00
#
_symmetry.space_group_name_H-M   'P 1'
#
loop_
_entity.id
_entity.type
_entity.pdbx_description
1 polymer ?
#
loop_
_entity_poly.entity_id
_entity_poly.type
_entity_poly.pdbx_seq_one_letter_code
_entity_poly.pdbx_strand_id
1 'polypeptide(L)'
;MSTTLHTVASDVSAIKETTAELKNAVNAMQERLTKAEGRISDIEDTTHQLVNDHDLHSKCIETLWNRVEDLESRSCRNNVRLLGLKEGTEGDNMTACIEKLLSEGLGMDIHDEFEVERAHHSPGSRPNEGQPPRLVMIRFLRSSARDKVLKVAREKGGAEWNGCKLSLFPDMINELAERRKTFTAAKHLLRDKNVKFRLAFAATLRFTLKGKNRKFEDASEAVKFIHNKSGGSPVISAKEINDVFKEFYDNLYSSSNTPNKSAMLDFFTNVNLPTLSAEQADILDKPVTQDEVKIAIRAMTTGKSPGTDGFPVEYYKKYIDIITPILTKVFQEVFETGTLPPSLNEALISLIPKKGSDHTDPANFRPISLINVDSKILAKVLALRLETVLPYIIHTDQVGFIKGRSSTDNLQRLIHLMWSHSSSKAPVAAISLDAEKAFNRVEWGFLRSALSRFGFGPGFDKWIQIMYSNPKAAVMTNGLTSSFFSLSRGTRQGCPLSPLLFTIALEPLAVAIRENPGIKGVDSGGSEHKIMMYADDILFLTSDPQNSLPSLMNTTGKYSKLSGYKINWTKSEAMPISKHCHPQVVTQYNFRWVPKGMIYLGIKLCSDLSEITLNSEPLLQKIKTNLGKWGKLKLSLWGKVNVIKMVIAPQFNYISMMSNKYQHMLEM
;
A
#
# COMPACT_ATOMS: atom_id res chain seq x y z
N MET A 1 -42.19 -65.87 -11.74
CA MET A 1 -40.88 -65.83 -11.04
C MET A 1 -39.70 -66.15 -11.98
N SER A 2 -39.83 -67.12 -12.89
CA SER A 2 -38.73 -67.52 -13.81
C SER A 2 -38.29 -66.44 -14.82
N THR A 3 -39.23 -65.68 -15.40
CA THR A 3 -38.93 -64.66 -16.42
C THR A 3 -38.18 -63.44 -15.88
N THR A 4 -38.51 -63.02 -14.66
CA THR A 4 -37.86 -61.90 -13.98
C THR A 4 -36.41 -62.24 -13.59
N LEU A 5 -36.16 -63.48 -13.17
CA LEU A 5 -34.81 -63.97 -12.86
C LEU A 5 -33.89 -64.04 -14.08
N HIS A 6 -34.42 -64.43 -15.24
CA HIS A 6 -33.66 -64.42 -16.50
C HIS A 6 -33.31 -63.00 -16.96
N THR A 7 -34.23 -62.04 -16.78
CA THR A 7 -33.98 -60.64 -17.13
C THR A 7 -32.87 -60.05 -16.26
N VAL A 8 -32.94 -60.27 -14.94
CA VAL A 8 -31.90 -59.83 -14.00
C VAL A 8 -30.55 -60.48 -14.31
N ALA A 9 -30.51 -61.77 -14.68
CA ALA A 9 -29.27 -62.43 -15.05
C ALA A 9 -28.63 -61.83 -16.32
N SER A 10 -29.45 -61.46 -17.30
CA SER A 10 -29.01 -60.78 -18.52
C SER A 10 -28.43 -59.40 -18.20
N ASP A 11 -29.14 -58.60 -17.41
CA ASP A 11 -28.70 -57.25 -17.01
C ASP A 11 -27.39 -57.29 -16.22
N VAL A 12 -27.25 -58.27 -15.30
CA VAL A 12 -26.01 -58.47 -14.55
C VAL A 12 -24.83 -58.84 -15.47
N SER A 13 -25.08 -59.61 -16.53
CA SER A 13 -24.05 -59.95 -17.52
C SER A 13 -23.62 -58.71 -18.33
N ALA A 14 -24.57 -57.89 -18.78
CA ALA A 14 -24.28 -56.64 -19.48
C ALA A 14 -23.53 -55.63 -18.60
N ILE A 15 -23.88 -55.56 -17.31
CA ILE A 15 -23.16 -54.73 -16.33
C ILE A 15 -21.73 -55.22 -16.13
N LYS A 16 -21.48 -56.54 -16.12
CA LYS A 16 -20.12 -57.10 -16.02
C LYS A 16 -19.27 -56.77 -17.23
N GLU A 17 -19.85 -56.79 -18.43
CA GLU A 17 -19.14 -56.47 -19.66
C GLU A 17 -18.77 -54.98 -19.72
N THR A 18 -19.74 -54.09 -19.45
CA THR A 18 -19.51 -52.64 -19.38
C THR A 18 -18.51 -52.25 -18.28
N THR A 19 -18.53 -52.91 -17.11
CA THR A 19 -17.52 -52.66 -16.06
C THR A 19 -16.12 -53.14 -16.46
N ALA A 20 -16.00 -54.20 -17.27
CA ALA A 20 -14.71 -54.62 -17.80
C ALA A 20 -14.16 -53.62 -18.83
N GLU A 21 -15.01 -53.09 -19.71
CA GLU A 21 -14.65 -52.02 -20.65
C GLU A 21 -14.21 -50.74 -19.92
N LEU A 22 -14.97 -50.33 -18.90
CA LEU A 22 -14.63 -49.16 -18.09
C LEU A 22 -13.27 -49.33 -17.42
N LYS A 23 -12.98 -50.52 -16.89
CA LYS A 23 -11.70 -50.83 -16.25
C LYS A 23 -10.53 -50.71 -17.24
N ASN A 24 -10.71 -51.19 -18.47
CA ASN A 24 -9.69 -51.08 -19.51
C ASN A 24 -9.46 -49.62 -19.94
N ALA A 25 -10.53 -48.83 -20.07
CA ALA A 25 -10.43 -47.41 -20.38
C ALA A 25 -9.70 -46.63 -19.27
N VAL A 26 -10.00 -46.92 -18.00
CA VAL A 26 -9.33 -46.33 -16.85
C VAL A 26 -7.83 -46.66 -16.83
N ASN A 27 -7.46 -47.92 -17.09
CA ASN A 27 -6.05 -48.31 -17.17
C ASN A 27 -5.30 -47.58 -18.31
N ALA A 28 -5.93 -47.43 -19.48
CA ALA A 28 -5.35 -46.70 -20.60
C ALA A 28 -5.19 -45.19 -20.29
N MET A 29 -6.13 -44.59 -19.56
CA MET A 29 -6.00 -43.22 -19.08
C MET A 29 -4.87 -43.08 -18.06
N GLN A 30 -4.70 -44.07 -17.18
CA GLN A 30 -3.63 -44.07 -16.19
C GLN A 30 -2.25 -44.10 -16.84
N GLU A 31 -2.03 -44.93 -17.86
CA GLU A 31 -0.76 -44.95 -18.62
C GLU A 31 -0.48 -43.62 -19.33
N ARG A 32 -1.51 -43.01 -19.93
CA ARG A 32 -1.38 -41.69 -20.57
C ARG A 32 -1.04 -40.60 -19.56
N LEU A 33 -1.62 -40.67 -18.35
CA LEU A 33 -1.34 -39.74 -17.27
C LEU A 33 0.12 -39.86 -16.80
N THR A 34 0.61 -41.08 -16.57
CA THR A 34 2.02 -41.32 -16.19
C THR A 34 2.99 -40.81 -17.26
N LYS A 35 2.65 -40.96 -18.55
CA LYS A 35 3.47 -40.42 -19.64
C LYS A 35 3.43 -38.88 -19.69
N ALA A 36 2.30 -38.27 -19.36
CA ALA A 36 2.18 -36.81 -19.27
C ALA A 36 2.97 -36.26 -18.08
N GLU A 37 2.90 -36.92 -16.91
CA GLU A 37 3.67 -36.58 -15.71
C GLU A 37 5.18 -36.60 -15.99
N GLY A 38 5.68 -37.62 -16.69
CA GLY A 38 7.09 -37.67 -17.10
C GLY A 38 7.49 -36.48 -17.98
N ARG A 39 6.67 -36.14 -18.99
CA ARG A 39 6.93 -34.98 -19.86
C ARG A 39 6.88 -33.64 -19.11
N ILE A 40 6.00 -33.53 -18.11
CA ILE A 40 5.92 -32.33 -17.27
C ILE A 40 7.20 -32.19 -16.43
N SER A 41 7.69 -33.29 -15.83
CA SER A 41 8.95 -33.30 -15.09
C SER A 41 10.13 -32.83 -15.95
N ASP A 42 10.24 -33.34 -17.19
CA ASP A 42 11.31 -32.94 -18.11
C ASP A 42 11.24 -31.43 -18.46
N ILE A 43 10.04 -30.90 -18.64
CA ILE A 43 9.80 -29.48 -18.94
C ILE A 43 10.11 -28.61 -17.71
N GLU A 44 9.75 -29.04 -16.51
CA GLU A 44 10.06 -28.35 -15.26
C GLU A 44 11.57 -28.23 -15.07
N ASP A 45 12.32 -29.32 -15.28
CA ASP A 45 13.78 -29.33 -15.20
C ASP A 45 14.42 -28.38 -16.24
N THR A 46 13.93 -28.41 -17.48
CA THR A 46 14.39 -27.50 -18.55
C THR A 46 14.09 -26.04 -18.20
N THR A 47 12.90 -25.75 -17.67
CA THR A 47 12.48 -24.40 -17.29
C THR A 47 13.32 -23.88 -16.13
N HIS A 48 13.63 -24.72 -15.15
CA HIS A 48 14.53 -24.40 -14.05
C HIS A 48 15.94 -24.04 -14.53
N GLN A 49 16.47 -24.77 -15.51
CA GLN A 49 17.76 -24.42 -16.13
C GLN A 49 17.71 -23.06 -16.84
N LEU A 50 16.70 -22.83 -17.67
CA LEU A 50 16.54 -21.55 -18.39
C LEU A 50 16.40 -20.35 -17.44
N VAL A 51 15.71 -20.51 -16.31
CA VAL A 51 15.59 -19.45 -15.30
C VAL A 51 16.94 -19.13 -14.66
N ASN A 52 17.73 -20.15 -14.34
CA ASN A 52 19.08 -19.96 -13.80
C ASN A 52 20.00 -19.26 -14.80
N ASP A 53 19.96 -19.66 -16.08
CA ASP A 53 20.74 -19.05 -17.15
C ASP A 53 20.33 -17.59 -17.38
N HIS A 54 19.03 -17.29 -17.35
CA HIS A 54 18.54 -15.91 -17.43
C HIS A 54 19.06 -15.04 -16.29
N ASP A 55 19.07 -15.56 -15.05
CA ASP A 55 19.59 -14.83 -13.89
C ASP A 55 21.10 -14.58 -14.02
N LEU A 56 21.85 -15.57 -14.51
CA LEU A 56 23.29 -15.45 -14.79
C LEU A 56 23.57 -14.41 -15.88
N HIS A 57 22.85 -14.47 -17.00
CA HIS A 57 22.97 -13.52 -18.09
C HIS A 57 22.58 -12.09 -17.66
N SER A 58 21.52 -11.94 -16.86
CA SER A 58 21.10 -10.64 -16.33
C SER A 58 22.21 -10.00 -15.48
N LYS A 59 22.83 -10.78 -14.58
CA LYS A 59 23.98 -10.33 -13.79
C LYS A 59 25.19 -9.98 -14.65
N CYS A 60 25.43 -10.75 -15.72
CA CYS A 60 26.52 -10.50 -16.65
C CYS A 60 26.31 -9.19 -17.42
N ILE A 61 25.09 -8.96 -17.94
CA ILE A 61 24.69 -7.72 -18.63
C ILE A 61 24.85 -6.53 -17.69
N GLU A 62 24.37 -6.62 -16.44
CA GLU A 62 24.53 -5.55 -15.46
C GLU A 62 26.02 -5.23 -15.20
N THR A 63 26.86 -6.27 -15.08
CA THR A 63 28.31 -6.11 -14.88
C THR A 63 28.98 -5.44 -16.09
N LEU A 64 28.62 -5.86 -17.30
CA LEU A 64 29.14 -5.29 -18.55
C LEU A 64 28.68 -3.84 -18.72
N TRP A 65 27.42 -3.54 -18.43
CA TRP A 65 26.87 -2.20 -18.49
C TRP A 65 27.58 -1.24 -17.54
N ASN A 66 27.78 -1.65 -16.28
CA ASN A 66 28.56 -0.91 -15.30
C ASN A 66 30.01 -0.66 -15.77
N ARG A 67 30.60 -1.61 -16.50
CA ARG A 67 31.97 -1.48 -17.03
C ARG A 67 32.03 -0.52 -18.23
N VAL A 68 31.02 -0.52 -19.10
CA VAL A 68 30.88 0.46 -20.18
C VAL A 68 30.71 1.86 -19.61
N GLU A 69 29.80 2.03 -18.63
CA GLU A 69 29.58 3.32 -17.96
C GLU A 69 30.87 3.85 -17.30
N ASP A 70 31.66 2.97 -16.65
CA ASP A 70 32.96 3.33 -16.06
C ASP A 70 33.98 3.75 -17.14
N LEU A 71 34.09 3.00 -18.25
CA LEU A 71 35.03 3.30 -19.33
C LEU A 71 34.71 4.62 -20.04
N GLU A 72 33.45 4.84 -20.40
CA GLU A 72 33.01 6.09 -21.03
C GLU A 72 33.19 7.28 -20.09
N SER A 73 32.88 7.09 -18.80
CA SER A 73 33.06 8.14 -17.81
C SER A 73 34.54 8.46 -17.54
N ARG A 74 35.44 7.47 -17.58
CA ARG A 74 36.90 7.69 -17.54
C ARG A 74 37.37 8.52 -18.73
N SER A 75 36.79 8.29 -19.91
CA SER A 75 37.09 9.07 -21.12
C SER A 75 36.69 10.55 -20.99
N CYS A 76 35.59 10.84 -20.27
CA CYS A 76 35.08 12.20 -20.06
C CYS A 76 35.65 12.90 -18.80
N ARG A 77 36.34 12.15 -17.93
CA ARG A 77 36.77 12.63 -16.59
C ARG A 77 37.68 13.86 -16.63
N ASN A 78 38.53 13.93 -17.63
CA ASN A 78 39.47 15.04 -17.80
C ASN A 78 38.93 16.16 -18.71
N ASN A 79 37.71 15.99 -19.24
CA ASN A 79 37.13 16.93 -20.18
C ASN A 79 36.34 18.04 -19.48
N VAL A 80 36.31 19.20 -20.12
CA VAL A 80 35.51 20.39 -19.81
C VAL A 80 34.86 20.89 -21.09
N ARG A 81 33.60 21.30 -20.97
CA ARG A 81 32.77 21.88 -22.02
C ARG A 81 32.79 23.40 -21.84
N LEU A 82 33.30 24.13 -22.82
CA LEU A 82 33.31 25.59 -22.87
C LEU A 82 32.25 26.10 -23.87
N LEU A 83 31.34 26.93 -23.38
CA LEU A 83 30.29 27.60 -24.17
C LEU A 83 30.59 29.09 -24.30
N GLY A 84 30.31 29.65 -25.48
CA GLY A 84 30.34 31.11 -25.72
C GLY A 84 31.59 31.66 -26.39
N LEU A 85 32.59 30.82 -26.69
CA LEU A 85 33.78 31.24 -27.46
C LEU A 85 33.41 31.41 -28.94
N LYS A 86 33.57 32.61 -29.51
CA LYS A 86 33.25 32.88 -30.91
C LYS A 86 34.26 32.20 -31.84
N GLU A 87 33.76 31.47 -32.84
CA GLU A 87 34.63 30.79 -33.80
C GLU A 87 35.51 31.80 -34.55
N GLY A 88 36.81 31.54 -34.60
CA GLY A 88 37.79 32.46 -35.22
C GLY A 88 38.51 33.41 -34.25
N THR A 89 38.12 33.42 -32.97
CA THR A 89 38.88 34.13 -31.91
C THR A 89 40.09 33.34 -31.40
N GLU A 90 40.28 32.10 -31.90
CA GLU A 90 41.21 31.13 -31.32
C GLU A 90 42.61 31.10 -31.96
N GLY A 91 42.79 31.82 -33.08
CA GLY A 91 44.04 31.81 -33.86
C GLY A 91 44.36 30.42 -34.44
N ASP A 92 45.65 30.19 -34.74
CA ASP A 92 46.13 28.93 -35.34
C ASP A 92 46.19 27.75 -34.34
N ASN A 93 46.18 28.02 -33.03
CA ASN A 93 46.30 27.00 -31.98
C ASN A 93 45.29 27.20 -30.84
N MET A 94 44.25 26.37 -30.87
CA MET A 94 43.18 26.34 -29.88
C MET A 94 43.69 26.09 -28.44
N THR A 95 44.71 25.26 -28.25
CA THR A 95 45.24 24.94 -26.91
C THR A 95 45.89 26.18 -26.27
N ALA A 96 46.68 26.93 -27.04
CA ALA A 96 47.30 28.17 -26.58
C ALA A 96 46.26 29.29 -26.30
N CYS A 97 45.16 29.31 -27.07
CA CYS A 97 44.02 30.19 -26.80
C CYS A 97 43.36 29.87 -25.45
N ILE A 98 43.11 28.59 -25.17
CA ILE A 98 42.53 28.16 -23.89
C ILE A 98 43.45 28.48 -22.72
N GLU A 99 44.77 28.32 -22.85
CA GLU A 99 45.72 28.70 -21.81
C GLU A 99 45.63 30.21 -21.50
N LYS A 100 45.64 31.07 -22.52
CA LYS A 100 45.45 32.53 -22.31
C LYS A 100 44.11 32.87 -21.66
N LEU A 101 43.04 32.18 -22.03
CA LEU A 101 41.72 32.35 -21.42
C LEU A 101 41.73 31.97 -19.92
N LEU A 102 42.47 30.92 -19.54
CA LEU A 102 42.62 30.52 -18.15
C LEU A 102 43.44 31.52 -17.32
N SER A 103 44.51 32.13 -17.88
CA SER A 103 45.29 33.16 -17.18
C SER A 103 44.57 34.49 -17.12
N GLU A 104 44.14 35.02 -18.26
CA GLU A 104 43.60 36.38 -18.36
C GLU A 104 42.13 36.43 -17.94
N GLY A 105 41.32 35.46 -18.38
CA GLY A 105 39.88 35.41 -18.10
C GLY A 105 39.55 34.89 -16.69
N LEU A 106 40.26 33.86 -16.22
CA LEU A 106 40.04 33.29 -14.88
C LEU A 106 41.08 33.72 -13.84
N GLY A 107 42.15 34.43 -14.20
CA GLY A 107 43.15 34.94 -13.25
C GLY A 107 43.98 33.83 -12.61
N MET A 108 44.25 32.74 -13.33
CA MET A 108 44.96 31.57 -12.81
C MET A 108 46.44 31.63 -13.19
N ASP A 109 47.35 31.34 -12.26
CA ASP A 109 48.78 31.21 -12.54
C ASP A 109 49.05 29.85 -13.22
N ILE A 110 49.58 29.86 -14.44
CA ILE A 110 49.55 28.70 -15.36
C ILE A 110 50.76 27.77 -15.20
N HIS A 111 51.82 28.18 -14.49
CA HIS A 111 53.05 27.41 -14.46
C HIS A 111 52.88 25.98 -13.86
N ASP A 112 53.29 24.98 -14.66
CA ASP A 112 53.39 23.52 -14.43
C ASP A 112 52.14 22.74 -13.95
N GLU A 113 51.03 23.39 -13.57
CA GLU A 113 49.83 22.70 -13.05
C GLU A 113 48.67 22.52 -14.05
N PHE A 114 48.62 23.26 -15.17
CA PHE A 114 47.42 23.37 -16.03
C PHE A 114 47.62 22.98 -17.50
N GLU A 115 48.38 21.91 -17.77
CA GLU A 115 48.59 21.40 -19.14
C GLU A 115 47.28 20.94 -19.80
N VAL A 116 46.94 21.59 -20.93
CA VAL A 116 45.81 21.22 -21.78
C VAL A 116 46.29 20.23 -22.85
N GLU A 117 45.79 19.00 -22.80
CA GLU A 117 46.17 17.91 -23.71
C GLU A 117 45.61 18.14 -25.12
N ARG A 118 44.37 18.63 -25.21
CA ARG A 118 43.71 18.98 -26.48
C ARG A 118 42.53 19.92 -26.26
N ALA A 119 42.29 20.81 -27.22
CA ALA A 119 41.08 21.62 -27.28
C ALA A 119 40.57 21.71 -28.73
N HIS A 120 39.27 21.52 -28.95
CA HIS A 120 38.65 21.60 -30.29
C HIS A 120 37.15 21.90 -30.18
N HIS A 121 36.57 22.50 -31.23
CA HIS A 121 35.11 22.58 -31.33
C HIS A 121 34.48 21.21 -31.51
N SER A 122 33.30 21.04 -30.94
CA SER A 122 32.44 19.89 -31.19
C SER A 122 32.20 19.67 -32.70
N PRO A 123 32.15 18.40 -33.16
CA PRO A 123 31.91 18.08 -34.56
C PRO A 123 30.60 18.66 -35.07
N GLY A 124 30.60 19.26 -36.26
CA GLY A 124 29.42 19.86 -36.87
C GLY A 124 29.77 20.96 -37.88
N SER A 125 28.78 21.40 -38.65
CA SER A 125 28.92 22.54 -39.57
C SER A 125 29.12 23.84 -38.77
N ARG A 126 29.89 24.79 -39.31
CA ARG A 126 30.04 26.11 -38.68
C ARG A 126 28.65 26.78 -38.58
N PRO A 127 28.27 27.34 -37.43
CA PRO A 127 27.00 28.02 -37.25
C PRO A 127 26.95 29.29 -38.11
N ASN A 128 25.77 29.62 -38.64
CA ASN A 128 25.54 30.82 -39.46
C ASN A 128 25.58 32.09 -38.58
N GLU A 129 25.74 33.27 -39.18
CA GLU A 129 25.70 34.55 -38.46
C GLU A 129 24.43 34.68 -37.61
N GLY A 130 24.60 34.94 -36.30
CA GLY A 130 23.52 35.04 -35.32
C GLY A 130 23.19 33.74 -34.56
N GLN A 131 23.74 32.59 -34.97
CA GLN A 131 23.61 31.34 -34.21
C GLN A 131 24.67 31.23 -33.11
N PRO A 132 24.38 30.52 -31.99
CA PRO A 132 25.34 30.34 -30.91
C PRO A 132 26.56 29.53 -31.40
N PRO A 133 27.79 29.88 -30.96
CA PRO A 133 29.00 29.21 -31.39
C PRO A 133 29.04 27.75 -30.92
N ARG A 134 29.75 26.89 -31.64
CA ARG A 134 29.92 25.50 -31.24
C ARG A 134 30.70 25.42 -29.93
N LEU A 135 30.25 24.50 -29.09
CA LEU A 135 30.93 24.13 -27.87
C LEU A 135 32.40 23.76 -28.14
N VAL A 136 33.31 24.22 -27.29
CA VAL A 136 34.69 23.75 -27.27
C VAL A 136 34.85 22.65 -26.22
N MET A 137 35.42 21.52 -26.65
CA MET A 137 35.81 20.39 -25.80
C MET A 137 37.27 20.54 -25.42
N ILE A 138 37.53 20.74 -24.13
CA ILE A 138 38.88 20.91 -23.56
C ILE A 138 39.20 19.67 -22.75
N ARG A 139 40.34 19.03 -22.98
CA ARG A 139 40.83 17.92 -22.16
C ARG A 139 42.11 18.31 -21.45
N PHE A 140 42.12 18.16 -20.14
CA PHE A 140 43.29 18.41 -19.31
C PHE A 140 44.11 17.14 -19.14
N LEU A 141 45.43 17.26 -19.01
CA LEU A 141 46.28 16.11 -18.73
C LEU A 141 45.93 15.47 -17.38
N ARG A 142 45.62 16.30 -16.36
CA ARG A 142 45.33 15.87 -14.99
C ARG A 142 43.92 16.26 -14.56
N SER A 143 43.17 15.30 -13.98
CA SER A 143 41.82 15.56 -13.44
C SER A 143 41.80 16.61 -12.31
N SER A 144 42.92 16.76 -11.58
CA SER A 144 43.10 17.79 -10.55
C SER A 144 43.09 19.20 -11.12
N ALA A 145 43.73 19.42 -12.28
CA ALA A 145 43.75 20.70 -12.98
C ALA A 145 42.34 21.10 -13.43
N ARG A 146 41.64 20.13 -14.06
CA ARG A 146 40.23 20.27 -14.46
C ARG A 146 39.30 20.64 -13.30
N ASP A 147 39.43 19.97 -12.15
CA ASP A 147 38.59 20.25 -10.98
C ASP A 147 38.89 21.65 -10.37
N LYS A 148 40.15 22.10 -10.41
CA LYS A 148 40.53 23.48 -10.01
C LYS A 148 39.92 24.52 -10.94
N VAL A 149 40.01 24.34 -12.26
CA VAL A 149 39.42 25.26 -13.26
C VAL A 149 37.90 25.38 -13.06
N LEU A 150 37.19 24.25 -12.92
CA LEU A 150 35.74 24.26 -12.67
C LEU A 150 35.34 24.84 -11.31
N LYS A 151 36.25 24.86 -10.33
CA LYS A 151 36.02 25.49 -9.03
C LYS A 151 36.12 27.02 -9.17
N VAL A 152 37.21 27.52 -9.75
CA VAL A 152 37.44 28.97 -9.96
C VAL A 152 36.34 29.58 -10.84
N ALA A 153 35.97 28.91 -11.92
CA ALA A 153 34.89 29.37 -12.80
C ALA A 153 33.53 29.46 -12.08
N ARG A 154 33.25 28.55 -11.13
CA ARG A 154 32.02 28.60 -10.32
C ARG A 154 32.03 29.71 -9.28
N GLU A 155 33.18 29.97 -8.66
CA GLU A 155 33.34 31.03 -7.66
C GLU A 155 33.22 32.42 -8.29
N LYS A 156 33.66 32.60 -9.53
CA LYS A 156 33.52 33.85 -10.30
C LYS A 156 32.17 34.00 -11.02
N GLY A 157 31.33 32.97 -11.07
CA GLY A 157 30.03 33.01 -11.76
C GLY A 157 30.09 33.01 -13.29
N GLY A 158 31.23 32.65 -13.87
CA GLY A 158 31.52 32.71 -15.31
C GLY A 158 32.89 33.33 -15.58
N ALA A 159 33.30 33.36 -16.85
CA ALA A 159 34.46 34.12 -17.31
C ALA A 159 34.03 35.08 -18.42
N GLU A 160 34.56 36.31 -18.42
CA GLU A 160 34.44 37.22 -19.55
C GLU A 160 35.81 37.41 -20.14
N TRP A 161 35.96 37.08 -21.43
CA TRP A 161 37.24 37.17 -22.13
C TRP A 161 36.98 37.60 -23.57
N ASN A 162 37.71 38.61 -24.05
CA ASN A 162 37.55 39.21 -25.39
C ASN A 162 36.09 39.57 -25.75
N GLY A 163 35.36 40.19 -24.82
CA GLY A 163 33.97 40.61 -25.01
C GLY A 163 32.96 39.47 -25.13
N CYS A 164 33.36 38.23 -24.85
CA CYS A 164 32.50 37.05 -24.86
C CYS A 164 32.23 36.57 -23.43
N LYS A 165 30.96 36.26 -23.13
CA LYS A 165 30.57 35.64 -21.87
C LYS A 165 30.70 34.13 -21.98
N LEU A 166 31.61 33.57 -21.19
CA LEU A 166 32.02 32.18 -21.26
C LEU A 166 31.47 31.39 -20.08
N SER A 167 31.02 30.17 -20.36
CA SER A 167 30.55 29.23 -19.34
C SER A 167 31.26 27.88 -19.46
N LEU A 168 31.84 27.44 -18.35
CA LEU A 168 32.62 26.20 -18.25
C LEU A 168 31.83 25.15 -17.47
N PHE A 169 31.64 23.98 -18.06
CA PHE A 169 30.90 22.87 -17.46
C PHE A 169 31.73 21.59 -17.46
N PRO A 170 31.59 20.72 -16.46
CA PRO A 170 32.14 19.37 -16.54
C PRO A 170 31.49 18.63 -17.70
N ASP A 171 32.31 17.92 -18.49
CA ASP A 171 31.80 16.97 -19.46
C ASP A 171 31.26 15.73 -18.72
N MET A 172 29.99 15.41 -18.96
CA MET A 172 29.28 14.29 -18.32
C MET A 172 28.33 13.67 -19.32
N ILE A 173 28.21 12.34 -19.28
CA ILE A 173 27.19 11.59 -20.00
C ILE A 173 25.81 12.05 -19.52
N ASN A 174 24.85 12.19 -20.43
CA ASN A 174 23.51 12.70 -20.12
C ASN A 174 22.83 11.89 -19.02
N GLU A 175 22.92 10.56 -19.07
CA GLU A 175 22.34 9.68 -18.05
C GLU A 175 22.97 9.90 -16.66
N LEU A 176 24.28 10.10 -16.60
CA LEU A 176 24.98 10.44 -15.35
C LEU A 176 24.58 11.83 -14.83
N ALA A 177 24.37 12.79 -15.72
CA ALA A 177 23.90 14.13 -15.37
C ALA A 177 22.48 14.08 -14.77
N GLU A 178 21.57 13.30 -15.35
CA GLU A 178 20.22 13.07 -14.81
C GLU A 178 20.27 12.33 -13.47
N ARG A 179 21.08 11.26 -13.34
CA ARG A 179 21.30 10.57 -12.06
C ARG A 179 21.83 11.51 -10.97
N ARG A 180 22.68 12.47 -11.31
CA ARG A 180 23.17 13.47 -10.35
C ARG A 180 22.13 14.56 -10.00
N LYS A 181 21.19 14.85 -10.90
CA LYS A 181 20.09 15.78 -10.65
C LYS A 181 19.10 15.24 -9.62
N THR A 182 18.86 13.93 -9.58
CA THR A 182 17.96 13.30 -8.58
C THR A 182 18.35 13.62 -7.14
N PHE A 183 19.65 13.79 -6.85
CA PHE A 183 20.16 14.17 -5.53
C PHE A 183 19.94 15.64 -5.14
N THR A 184 19.30 16.45 -5.98
CA THR A 184 19.09 17.89 -5.71
C THR A 184 18.30 18.13 -4.43
N ALA A 185 17.22 17.38 -4.20
CA ALA A 185 16.46 17.43 -2.96
C ALA A 185 17.32 17.11 -1.72
N ALA A 186 18.12 16.03 -1.78
CA ALA A 186 19.03 15.66 -0.70
C ALA A 186 20.08 16.74 -0.39
N LYS A 187 20.64 17.37 -1.44
CA LYS A 187 21.62 18.47 -1.31
C LYS A 187 21.01 19.70 -0.65
N HIS A 188 19.78 20.09 -1.02
CA HIS A 188 19.08 21.21 -0.36
C HIS A 188 18.89 20.94 1.13
N LEU A 189 18.39 19.76 1.51
CA LEU A 189 18.21 19.39 2.92
C LEU A 189 19.51 19.39 3.72
N LEU A 190 20.64 18.99 3.12
CA LEU A 190 21.94 19.03 3.78
C LEU A 190 22.48 20.47 3.94
N ARG A 191 22.19 21.36 2.98
CA ARG A 191 22.51 22.80 3.07
C ARG A 191 21.71 23.46 4.19
N ASP A 192 20.41 23.20 4.26
CA ASP A 192 19.53 23.75 5.30
C ASP A 192 19.98 23.32 6.71
N LYS A 193 20.57 22.12 6.84
CA LYS A 193 21.13 21.58 8.08
C LYS A 193 22.61 21.94 8.32
N ASN A 194 23.21 22.79 7.49
CA ASN A 194 24.61 23.22 7.54
C ASN A 194 25.64 22.05 7.57
N VAL A 195 25.35 20.95 6.87
CA VAL A 195 26.22 19.76 6.79
C VAL A 195 27.08 19.83 5.53
N LYS A 196 28.41 19.69 5.68
CA LYS A 196 29.32 19.58 4.52
C LYS A 196 29.10 18.25 3.80
N PHE A 197 28.94 18.32 2.48
CA PHE A 197 28.74 17.15 1.62
C PHE A 197 29.54 17.25 0.32
N ARG A 198 29.76 16.09 -0.32
CA ARG A 198 30.37 15.95 -1.64
C ARG A 198 29.57 14.92 -2.43
N LEU A 199 29.21 15.25 -3.66
CA LEU A 199 28.71 14.26 -4.61
C LEU A 199 29.92 13.62 -5.29
N ALA A 200 30.30 12.44 -4.82
CA ALA A 200 31.40 11.67 -5.39
C ALA A 200 30.98 11.02 -6.72
N PHE A 201 31.98 10.77 -7.56
CA PHE A 201 31.80 10.06 -8.81
C PHE A 201 31.43 8.58 -8.55
N ALA A 202 30.52 7.93 -9.30
CA ALA A 202 29.75 8.46 -10.44
C ALA A 202 28.57 9.35 -9.99
N ALA A 203 27.72 8.91 -9.07
CA ALA A 203 26.63 9.70 -8.48
C ALA A 203 26.39 9.30 -7.00
N THR A 204 27.44 9.27 -6.20
CA THR A 204 27.38 8.84 -4.80
C THR A 204 27.40 10.04 -3.87
N LEU A 205 26.32 10.32 -3.17
CA LEU A 205 26.29 11.40 -2.17
C LEU A 205 27.05 10.97 -0.92
N ARG A 206 28.08 11.73 -0.55
CA ARG A 206 28.89 11.53 0.65
C ARG A 206 28.82 12.73 1.58
N PHE A 207 28.63 12.49 2.87
CA PHE A 207 28.67 13.55 3.88
C PHE A 207 29.02 12.96 5.24
N THR A 208 29.48 13.82 6.14
CA THR A 208 29.80 13.46 7.52
C THR A 208 28.73 14.03 8.43
N LEU A 209 28.04 13.17 9.16
CA LEU A 209 27.01 13.58 10.12
C LEU A 209 27.36 12.98 11.49
N LYS A 210 27.53 13.83 12.52
CA LYS A 210 27.91 13.42 13.88
C LYS A 210 29.16 12.52 13.91
N GLY A 211 30.21 12.90 13.17
CA GLY A 211 31.50 12.18 13.14
C GLY A 211 31.51 10.88 12.31
N LYS A 212 30.40 10.49 11.67
CA LYS A 212 30.34 9.28 10.82
C LYS A 212 30.19 9.65 9.35
N ASN A 213 31.01 9.02 8.51
CA ASN A 213 30.90 9.13 7.06
C ASN A 213 29.71 8.30 6.56
N ARG A 214 28.93 8.91 5.66
CA ARG A 214 27.80 8.27 4.99
C ARG A 214 27.99 8.34 3.48
N LYS A 215 27.57 7.29 2.79
CA LYS A 215 27.54 7.19 1.32
C LYS A 215 26.16 6.70 0.89
N PHE A 216 25.59 7.32 -0.14
CA PHE A 216 24.32 6.92 -0.74
C PHE A 216 24.47 6.91 -2.25
N GLU A 217 24.07 5.80 -2.87
CA GLU A 217 24.06 5.61 -4.32
C GLU A 217 22.65 5.85 -4.89
N ASP A 218 21.61 5.79 -4.04
CA ASP A 218 20.23 6.15 -4.35
C ASP A 218 19.80 7.48 -3.69
N ALA A 219 19.15 8.33 -4.47
CA ALA A 219 18.71 9.66 -4.02
C ALA A 219 17.52 9.60 -3.06
N SER A 220 16.60 8.65 -3.25
CA SER A 220 15.44 8.49 -2.38
C SER A 220 15.84 7.98 -1.00
N GLU A 221 16.79 7.06 -0.93
CA GLU A 221 17.40 6.60 0.32
C GLU A 221 18.14 7.71 1.05
N ALA A 222 18.89 8.54 0.33
CA ALA A 222 19.55 9.71 0.92
C ALA A 222 18.52 10.68 1.52
N VAL A 223 17.45 11.00 0.78
CA VAL A 223 16.37 11.88 1.26
C VAL A 223 15.65 11.28 2.46
N LYS A 224 15.30 9.98 2.41
CA LYS A 224 14.70 9.25 3.54
C LYS A 224 15.63 9.24 4.75
N PHE A 225 16.93 9.04 4.56
CA PHE A 225 17.90 9.07 5.66
C PHE A 225 18.01 10.46 6.29
N ILE A 226 18.05 11.51 5.48
CA ILE A 226 18.13 12.90 5.95
C ILE A 226 16.82 13.32 6.66
N HIS A 227 15.67 12.82 6.19
CA HIS A 227 14.36 13.04 6.80
C HIS A 227 14.15 12.20 8.08
N ASN A 228 14.45 10.89 8.06
CA ASN A 228 14.34 9.99 9.22
C ASN A 228 15.30 10.36 10.35
N LYS A 229 16.40 11.07 10.06
CA LYS A 229 17.29 11.67 11.07
C LYS A 229 16.93 13.13 11.39
N SER A 230 15.69 13.54 11.14
CA SER A 230 15.05 14.60 11.92
C SER A 230 14.63 14.00 13.26
N GLY A 231 15.60 13.83 14.16
CA GLY A 231 15.36 13.39 15.53
C GLY A 231 16.41 12.40 16.04
N GLY A 232 17.28 12.84 16.94
CA GLY A 232 17.92 11.98 17.93
C GLY A 232 18.91 10.88 17.48
N SER A 233 19.59 10.33 18.48
CA SER A 233 20.05 8.94 18.47
C SER A 233 18.83 8.02 18.61
N PRO A 234 18.89 6.74 18.20
CA PRO A 234 17.80 5.81 18.50
C PRO A 234 17.50 5.87 20.00
N VAL A 235 16.24 6.11 20.32
CA VAL A 235 15.76 6.24 21.69
C VAL A 235 15.72 4.84 22.29
N ILE A 236 16.50 4.62 23.35
CA ILE A 236 16.63 3.31 24.00
C ILE A 236 16.00 3.27 25.40
N SER A 237 15.77 4.45 25.99
CA SER A 237 15.10 4.55 27.29
C SER A 237 13.62 4.22 27.15
N ALA A 238 13.10 3.32 27.99
CA ALA A 238 11.69 2.91 27.95
C ALA A 238 10.72 4.10 28.09
N LYS A 239 11.08 5.10 28.91
CA LYS A 239 10.28 6.31 29.10
C LYS A 239 10.26 7.18 27.84
N GLU A 240 11.44 7.47 27.29
CA GLU A 240 11.55 8.28 26.09
C GLU A 240 10.88 7.60 24.88
N ILE A 241 10.95 6.26 24.78
CA ILE A 241 10.22 5.49 23.76
C ILE A 241 8.70 5.73 23.93
N ASN A 242 8.20 5.64 25.17
CA ASN A 242 6.79 5.86 25.44
C ASN A 242 6.35 7.29 25.08
N ASP A 243 7.18 8.29 25.38
CA ASP A 243 6.92 9.69 25.02
C ASP A 243 6.88 9.91 23.50
N VAL A 244 7.82 9.31 22.74
CA VAL A 244 7.82 9.35 21.27
C VAL A 244 6.54 8.73 20.69
N PHE A 245 6.12 7.58 21.22
CA PHE A 245 4.86 6.96 20.78
C PHE A 245 3.65 7.80 21.16
N LYS A 246 3.62 8.38 22.36
CA LYS A 246 2.56 9.29 22.80
C LYS A 246 2.44 10.46 21.82
N GLU A 247 3.52 11.19 21.56
CA GLU A 247 3.53 12.33 20.65
C GLU A 247 3.09 11.94 19.24
N PHE A 248 3.56 10.80 18.73
CA PHE A 248 3.17 10.31 17.42
C PHE A 248 1.67 10.03 17.31
N TYR A 249 1.08 9.36 18.30
CA TYR A 249 -0.34 9.04 18.28
C TYR A 249 -1.23 10.23 18.63
N ASP A 250 -0.79 11.13 19.49
CA ASP A 250 -1.46 12.39 19.78
C ASP A 250 -1.61 13.24 18.50
N ASN A 251 -0.51 13.40 17.74
CA ASN A 251 -0.54 14.03 16.43
C ASN A 251 -1.40 13.27 15.41
N LEU A 252 -1.40 11.94 15.44
CA LEU A 252 -2.22 11.14 14.53
C LEU A 252 -3.72 11.30 14.81
N TYR A 253 -4.14 11.37 16.07
CA TYR A 253 -5.54 11.50 16.48
C TYR A 253 -6.01 12.94 16.65
N SER A 254 -5.12 13.90 16.46
CA SER A 254 -5.45 15.32 16.32
C SER A 254 -6.07 15.59 14.95
N SER A 255 -7.25 16.22 14.94
CA SER A 255 -7.92 16.66 13.72
C SER A 255 -7.01 17.61 12.96
N SER A 256 -6.86 17.38 11.66
CA SER A 256 -6.05 18.23 10.78
C SER A 256 -6.89 19.15 9.90
N ASN A 257 -8.22 19.03 9.96
CA ASN A 257 -9.14 19.77 9.10
C ASN A 257 -10.33 20.28 9.91
N THR A 258 -10.68 21.55 9.70
CA THR A 258 -12.06 22.02 9.88
C THR A 258 -12.69 22.02 8.49
N PRO A 259 -13.47 20.99 8.12
CA PRO A 259 -14.06 20.93 6.79
C PRO A 259 -14.94 22.16 6.58
N ASN A 260 -14.77 22.84 5.46
CA ASN A 260 -15.68 23.90 5.07
C ASN A 260 -17.09 23.30 4.93
N LYS A 261 -18.03 23.71 5.80
CA LYS A 261 -19.41 23.21 5.80
C LYS A 261 -20.06 23.29 4.42
N SER A 262 -19.76 24.32 3.64
CA SER A 262 -20.26 24.47 2.27
C SER A 262 -19.72 23.40 1.32
N ALA A 263 -18.42 23.09 1.38
CA ALA A 263 -17.83 22.04 0.55
C ALA A 263 -18.32 20.64 0.92
N MET A 264 -18.62 20.42 2.21
CA MET A 264 -19.22 19.17 2.68
C MET A 264 -20.67 19.02 2.19
N LEU A 265 -21.46 20.10 2.28
CA LEU A 265 -22.83 20.12 1.76
C LEU A 265 -22.84 19.90 0.24
N ASP A 266 -21.97 20.58 -0.50
CA ASP A 266 -21.80 20.41 -1.94
C ASP A 266 -21.46 18.95 -2.30
N PHE A 267 -20.53 18.32 -1.58
CA PHE A 267 -20.20 16.91 -1.79
C PHE A 267 -21.42 15.99 -1.57
N PHE A 268 -22.12 16.10 -0.45
CA PHE A 268 -23.28 15.22 -0.16
C PHE A 268 -24.52 15.53 -1.00
N THR A 269 -24.61 16.72 -1.61
CA THR A 269 -25.67 17.08 -2.56
C THR A 269 -25.42 16.43 -3.93
N ASN A 270 -24.15 16.29 -4.33
CA ASN A 270 -23.74 15.69 -5.60
C ASN A 270 -23.55 14.17 -5.54
N VAL A 271 -23.79 13.53 -4.39
CA VAL A 271 -23.68 12.08 -4.21
C VAL A 271 -25.05 11.53 -3.83
N ASN A 272 -25.57 10.60 -4.63
CA ASN A 272 -26.90 10.03 -4.40
C ASN A 272 -26.83 8.85 -3.41
N LEU A 273 -26.84 9.19 -2.11
CA LEU A 273 -26.84 8.19 -1.04
C LEU A 273 -28.24 7.62 -0.79
N PRO A 274 -28.37 6.30 -0.54
CA PRO A 274 -29.61 5.75 -0.02
C PRO A 274 -29.92 6.35 1.36
N THR A 275 -31.20 6.39 1.71
CA THR A 275 -31.67 6.93 2.99
C THR A 275 -32.51 5.87 3.70
N LEU A 276 -32.34 5.76 5.02
CA LEU A 276 -33.16 4.89 5.85
C LEU A 276 -34.62 5.32 5.80
N SER A 277 -35.52 4.33 5.81
CA SER A 277 -36.94 4.59 6.05
C SER A 277 -37.16 5.09 7.48
N ALA A 278 -38.28 5.79 7.71
CA ALA A 278 -38.65 6.26 9.04
C ALA A 278 -38.72 5.11 10.06
N GLU A 279 -39.22 3.95 9.66
CA GLU A 279 -39.31 2.75 10.51
C GLU A 279 -37.92 2.21 10.89
N GLN A 280 -36.97 2.19 9.94
CA GLN A 280 -35.60 1.77 10.22
C GLN A 280 -34.89 2.76 11.15
N ALA A 281 -35.08 4.07 10.95
CA ALA A 281 -34.52 5.09 11.83
C ALA A 281 -35.10 4.99 13.25
N ASP A 282 -36.42 4.79 13.38
CA ASP A 282 -37.10 4.64 14.67
C ASP A 282 -36.56 3.44 15.48
N ILE A 283 -36.28 2.31 14.82
CA ILE A 283 -35.67 1.14 15.46
C ILE A 283 -34.33 1.48 16.14
N LEU A 284 -33.51 2.33 15.50
CA LEU A 284 -32.21 2.72 16.03
C LEU A 284 -32.34 3.68 17.23
N ASP A 285 -33.39 4.49 17.26
CA ASP A 285 -33.64 5.55 18.23
C ASP A 285 -34.34 5.07 19.51
N LYS A 286 -34.83 3.82 19.55
CA LYS A 286 -35.49 3.25 20.73
C LYS A 286 -34.62 3.34 22.00
N PRO A 287 -35.18 3.51 23.19
CA PRO A 287 -34.41 3.46 24.44
C PRO A 287 -33.65 2.13 24.58
N VAL A 288 -32.47 2.15 25.23
CA VAL A 288 -31.71 0.92 25.50
C VAL A 288 -32.45 0.07 26.53
N THR A 289 -32.60 -1.22 26.23
CA THR A 289 -33.33 -2.19 27.06
C THR A 289 -32.38 -3.16 27.78
N GLN A 290 -32.87 -3.79 28.85
CA GLN A 290 -32.11 -4.82 29.57
C GLN A 290 -31.79 -6.03 28.68
N ASP A 291 -32.72 -6.42 27.80
CA ASP A 291 -32.52 -7.56 26.91
C ASP A 291 -31.40 -7.30 25.91
N GLU A 292 -31.33 -6.09 25.33
CA GLU A 292 -30.22 -5.70 24.46
C GLU A 292 -28.88 -5.74 25.18
N VAL A 293 -28.83 -5.28 26.43
CA VAL A 293 -27.62 -5.35 27.27
C VAL A 293 -27.23 -6.82 27.54
N LYS A 294 -28.18 -7.70 27.87
CA LYS A 294 -27.90 -9.15 28.04
C LYS A 294 -27.39 -9.78 26.76
N ILE A 295 -28.02 -9.48 25.62
CA ILE A 295 -27.60 -9.99 24.30
C ILE A 295 -26.18 -9.52 23.99
N ALA A 296 -25.87 -8.23 24.20
CA ALA A 296 -24.55 -7.67 24.00
C ALA A 296 -23.49 -8.38 24.86
N ILE A 297 -23.76 -8.58 26.16
CA ILE A 297 -22.85 -9.29 27.08
C ILE A 297 -22.60 -10.72 26.62
N ARG A 298 -23.65 -11.46 26.24
CA ARG A 298 -23.54 -12.85 25.78
C ARG A 298 -22.74 -12.97 24.48
N ALA A 299 -22.94 -12.03 23.56
CA ALA A 299 -22.28 -12.01 22.25
C ALA A 299 -20.77 -11.70 22.31
N MET A 300 -20.27 -11.07 23.38
CA MET A 300 -18.85 -10.74 23.49
C MET A 300 -17.97 -11.99 23.64
N THR A 301 -16.77 -11.96 23.05
CA THR A 301 -15.79 -13.06 23.15
C THR A 301 -15.01 -12.98 24.46
N THR A 302 -14.83 -14.13 25.11
CA THR A 302 -13.99 -14.29 26.32
C THR A 302 -12.49 -14.37 25.97
N GLY A 303 -11.61 -14.25 26.96
CA GLY A 303 -10.15 -14.34 26.80
C GLY A 303 -9.53 -13.11 26.14
N LYS A 304 -10.21 -11.96 26.21
CA LYS A 304 -9.74 -10.68 25.65
C LYS A 304 -9.28 -9.75 26.78
N SER A 305 -8.26 -8.94 26.50
CA SER A 305 -7.75 -7.97 27.47
C SER A 305 -8.80 -6.90 27.81
N PRO A 306 -8.95 -6.55 29.11
CA PRO A 306 -9.82 -5.47 29.57
C PRO A 306 -9.22 -4.09 29.25
N GLY A 307 -9.94 -3.03 29.62
CA GLY A 307 -9.44 -1.65 29.54
C GLY A 307 -8.64 -1.25 30.79
N THR A 308 -8.72 0.03 31.16
CA THR A 308 -8.02 0.61 32.31
C THR A 308 -8.49 0.07 33.66
N ASP A 309 -9.74 -0.38 33.75
CA ASP A 309 -10.38 -0.87 34.98
C ASP A 309 -10.00 -2.31 35.37
N GLY A 310 -9.42 -3.06 34.43
CA GLY A 310 -9.06 -4.46 34.63
C GLY A 310 -10.21 -5.47 34.61
N PHE A 311 -11.47 -5.06 34.42
CA PHE A 311 -12.62 -5.98 34.45
C PHE A 311 -12.81 -6.69 33.09
N PRO A 312 -12.64 -8.03 33.01
CA PRO A 312 -12.74 -8.75 31.74
C PRO A 312 -14.19 -9.13 31.42
N VAL A 313 -14.46 -9.56 30.19
CA VAL A 313 -15.80 -9.97 29.73
C VAL A 313 -16.41 -11.08 30.60
N GLU A 314 -15.59 -11.97 31.11
CA GLU A 314 -15.94 -13.07 32.00
C GLU A 314 -16.65 -12.59 33.27
N TYR A 315 -16.21 -11.46 33.82
CA TYR A 315 -16.86 -10.85 34.98
C TYR A 315 -18.31 -10.48 34.66
N TYR A 316 -18.52 -9.77 33.54
CA TYR A 316 -19.86 -9.36 33.10
C TYR A 316 -20.74 -10.55 32.73
N LYS A 317 -20.18 -11.61 32.12
CA LYS A 317 -20.92 -12.83 31.83
C LYS A 317 -21.31 -13.60 33.09
N LYS A 318 -20.43 -13.64 34.10
CA LYS A 318 -20.68 -14.35 35.36
C LYS A 318 -21.79 -13.69 36.18
N TYR A 319 -21.83 -12.36 36.20
CA TYR A 319 -22.78 -11.57 37.00
C TYR A 319 -23.84 -10.87 36.14
N ILE A 320 -24.16 -11.45 34.98
CA ILE A 320 -25.01 -10.81 33.96
C ILE A 320 -26.36 -10.34 34.51
N ASP A 321 -27.02 -11.14 35.34
CA ASP A 321 -28.35 -10.80 35.87
C ASP A 321 -28.32 -9.70 36.94
N ILE A 322 -27.19 -9.54 37.64
CA ILE A 322 -26.99 -8.49 38.65
C ILE A 322 -26.60 -7.17 37.98
N ILE A 323 -25.70 -7.23 37.00
CA ILE A 323 -25.10 -6.04 36.38
C ILE A 323 -26.02 -5.43 35.32
N THR A 324 -26.80 -6.23 34.58
CA THR A 324 -27.65 -5.75 33.48
C THR A 324 -28.61 -4.62 33.91
N PRO A 325 -29.39 -4.74 35.01
CA PRO A 325 -30.31 -3.68 35.41
C PRO A 325 -29.58 -2.38 35.76
N ILE A 326 -28.37 -2.47 36.33
CA ILE A 326 -27.54 -1.33 36.72
C ILE A 326 -27.01 -0.64 35.47
N LEU A 327 -26.36 -1.38 34.57
CA LEU A 327 -25.82 -0.82 33.32
C LEU A 327 -26.92 -0.20 32.46
N THR A 328 -28.11 -0.80 32.42
CA THR A 328 -29.23 -0.24 31.66
C THR A 328 -29.63 1.14 32.17
N LYS A 329 -29.73 1.31 33.50
CA LYS A 329 -29.99 2.62 34.12
C LYS A 329 -28.88 3.62 33.82
N VAL A 330 -27.62 3.20 33.93
CA VAL A 330 -26.46 4.04 33.59
C VAL A 330 -26.53 4.50 32.13
N PHE A 331 -26.84 3.60 31.18
CA PHE A 331 -26.94 3.97 29.77
C PHE A 331 -28.11 4.92 29.52
N GLN A 332 -29.26 4.72 30.15
CA GLN A 332 -30.39 5.64 30.05
C GLN A 332 -30.03 7.04 30.57
N GLU A 333 -29.40 7.13 31.74
CA GLU A 333 -28.92 8.40 32.31
C GLU A 333 -27.85 9.07 31.42
N VAL A 334 -26.91 8.30 30.86
CA VAL A 334 -25.92 8.79 29.89
C VAL A 334 -26.61 9.40 28.67
N PHE A 335 -27.68 8.75 28.17
CA PHE A 335 -28.44 9.26 27.05
C PHE A 335 -29.18 10.55 27.42
N GLU A 336 -29.79 10.63 28.59
CA GLU A 336 -30.51 11.82 29.06
C GLU A 336 -29.57 13.01 29.24
N THR A 337 -28.49 12.82 30.00
CA THR A 337 -27.48 13.84 30.32
C THR A 337 -26.61 14.23 29.13
N GLY A 338 -26.42 13.31 28.16
CA GLY A 338 -25.54 13.52 27.02
C GLY A 338 -24.05 13.39 27.34
N THR A 339 -23.69 12.82 28.49
CA THR A 339 -22.30 12.73 28.97
C THR A 339 -21.94 11.32 29.43
N LEU A 340 -20.80 10.81 28.97
CA LEU A 340 -20.22 9.58 29.50
C LEU A 340 -19.49 9.83 30.83
N PRO A 341 -19.56 8.90 31.79
CA PRO A 341 -18.65 8.93 32.93
C PRO A 341 -17.20 8.90 32.45
N PRO A 342 -16.26 9.58 33.14
CA PRO A 342 -14.87 9.67 32.70
C PRO A 342 -14.23 8.31 32.40
N SER A 343 -14.46 7.31 33.24
CA SER A 343 -13.92 5.95 33.07
C SER A 343 -14.40 5.25 31.79
N LEU A 344 -15.62 5.52 31.30
CA LEU A 344 -16.14 4.91 30.08
C LEU A 344 -15.55 5.53 28.80
N ASN A 345 -14.88 6.67 28.96
CA ASN A 345 -14.36 7.47 27.87
C ASN A 345 -12.82 7.40 27.73
N GLU A 346 -12.18 6.59 28.57
CA GLU A 346 -10.74 6.33 28.57
C GLU A 346 -10.39 5.04 27.80
N ALA A 347 -9.23 5.04 27.15
CA ALA A 347 -8.69 3.87 26.46
C ALA A 347 -7.18 3.73 26.66
N LEU A 348 -6.69 2.50 26.74
CA LEU A 348 -5.26 2.21 26.61
C LEU A 348 -4.94 1.77 25.19
N ILE A 349 -3.98 2.44 24.55
CA ILE A 349 -3.48 2.06 23.24
C ILE A 349 -2.34 1.05 23.43
N SER A 350 -2.61 -0.20 23.08
CA SER A 350 -1.59 -1.25 22.96
C SER A 350 -1.08 -1.31 21.53
N LEU A 351 0.23 -1.51 21.34
CA LEU A 351 0.88 -1.45 20.04
C LEU A 351 1.28 -2.83 19.55
N ILE A 352 0.81 -3.20 18.35
CA ILE A 352 1.18 -4.45 17.69
C ILE A 352 2.07 -4.14 16.48
N PRO A 353 3.33 -4.62 16.43
CA PRO A 353 4.20 -4.38 15.28
C PRO A 353 3.66 -5.05 14.01
N LYS A 354 3.78 -4.37 12.87
CA LYS A 354 3.47 -4.97 11.56
C LYS A 354 4.52 -6.03 11.23
N LYS A 355 4.07 -7.17 10.71
CA LYS A 355 4.95 -8.29 10.37
C LYS A 355 5.99 -7.87 9.32
N GLY A 356 7.28 -8.15 9.59
CA GLY A 356 8.38 -7.88 8.64
C GLY A 356 8.72 -6.40 8.44
N SER A 357 8.25 -5.53 9.35
CA SER A 357 8.49 -4.08 9.29
C SER A 357 9.64 -3.64 10.21
N ASP A 358 10.13 -2.42 10.00
CA ASP A 358 11.13 -1.79 10.87
C ASP A 358 10.48 -1.35 12.18
N HIS A 359 10.87 -1.99 13.29
CA HIS A 359 10.35 -1.71 14.63
C HIS A 359 10.89 -0.40 15.23
N THR A 360 11.79 0.30 14.56
CA THR A 360 12.30 1.61 15.02
C THR A 360 11.41 2.79 14.61
N ASP A 361 10.43 2.56 13.74
CA ASP A 361 9.49 3.58 13.26
C ASP A 361 8.09 3.37 13.89
N PRO A 362 7.55 4.35 14.66
CA PRO A 362 6.20 4.29 15.20
C PRO A 362 5.09 4.05 14.17
N ALA A 363 5.28 4.45 12.90
CA ALA A 363 4.31 4.22 11.82
C ALA A 363 4.12 2.74 11.45
N ASN A 364 5.05 1.89 11.89
CA ASN A 364 5.02 0.46 11.66
C ASN A 364 4.28 -0.32 12.76
N PHE A 365 3.69 0.37 13.73
CA PHE A 365 2.84 -0.25 14.76
C PHE A 365 1.35 -0.02 14.47
N ARG A 366 0.53 -1.01 14.82
CA ARG A 366 -0.93 -0.92 14.80
C ARG A 366 -1.43 -0.59 16.21
N PRO A 367 -2.17 0.51 16.40
CA PRO A 367 -2.74 0.86 17.69
C PRO A 367 -4.05 0.09 17.95
N ILE A 368 -4.10 -0.72 19.00
CA ILE A 368 -5.33 -1.36 19.48
C ILE A 368 -5.82 -0.60 20.72
N SER A 369 -7.03 -0.06 20.65
CA SER A 369 -7.69 0.61 21.77
C SER A 369 -8.34 -0.40 22.70
N LEU A 370 -7.75 -0.59 23.87
CA LEU A 370 -8.33 -1.31 24.98
C LEU A 370 -9.28 -0.37 25.74
N ILE A 371 -10.57 -0.43 25.36
CA ILE A 371 -11.66 0.24 26.08
C ILE A 371 -12.24 -0.65 27.18
N ASN A 372 -12.76 -0.04 28.23
CA ASN A 372 -13.44 -0.74 29.34
C ASN A 372 -14.65 -1.53 28.82
N VAL A 373 -14.94 -2.65 29.49
CA VAL A 373 -15.91 -3.62 28.96
C VAL A 373 -17.34 -3.10 29.08
N ASP A 374 -17.67 -2.28 30.07
CA ASP A 374 -18.92 -1.51 30.16
C ASP A 374 -19.15 -0.60 28.93
N SER A 375 -18.12 0.13 28.50
CA SER A 375 -18.14 0.94 27.26
C SER A 375 -18.25 0.05 26.02
N LYS A 376 -17.59 -1.13 26.01
CA LYS A 376 -17.77 -2.14 24.93
C LYS A 376 -19.20 -2.68 24.88
N ILE A 377 -19.87 -2.86 26.01
CA ILE A 377 -21.25 -3.33 26.07
C ILE A 377 -22.17 -2.32 25.40
N LEU A 378 -22.07 -1.04 25.76
CA LEU A 378 -22.84 0.03 25.10
C LEU A 378 -22.54 0.07 23.60
N ALA A 379 -21.27 0.08 23.22
CA ALA A 379 -20.87 0.03 21.82
C ALA A 379 -21.42 -1.21 21.09
N LYS A 380 -21.50 -2.37 21.75
CA LYS A 380 -22.03 -3.59 21.15
C LYS A 380 -23.56 -3.54 21.01
N VAL A 381 -24.29 -2.94 21.96
CA VAL A 381 -25.73 -2.68 21.82
C VAL A 381 -25.98 -1.84 20.55
N LEU A 382 -25.29 -0.71 20.42
CA LEU A 382 -25.41 0.17 19.26
C LEU A 382 -24.99 -0.53 17.95
N ALA A 383 -23.93 -1.34 18.00
CA ALA A 383 -23.48 -2.11 16.85
C ALA A 383 -24.53 -3.14 16.40
N LEU A 384 -25.16 -3.85 17.34
CA LEU A 384 -26.21 -4.83 17.02
C LEU A 384 -27.43 -4.18 16.37
N ARG A 385 -27.82 -2.98 16.83
CA ARG A 385 -28.86 -2.19 16.14
C ARG A 385 -28.43 -1.81 14.74
N LEU A 386 -27.21 -1.29 14.60
CA LEU A 386 -26.68 -0.83 13.33
C LEU A 386 -26.54 -1.96 12.30
N GLU A 387 -26.13 -3.16 12.74
CA GLU A 387 -26.04 -4.37 11.92
C GLU A 387 -27.37 -4.72 11.21
N THR A 388 -28.53 -4.29 11.76
CA THR A 388 -29.85 -4.55 11.14
C THR A 388 -30.14 -3.67 9.93
N VAL A 389 -29.53 -2.48 9.85
CA VAL A 389 -29.83 -1.50 8.79
C VAL A 389 -28.74 -1.37 7.73
N LEU A 390 -27.48 -1.72 8.07
CA LEU A 390 -26.36 -1.57 7.16
C LEU A 390 -26.54 -2.23 5.78
N PRO A 391 -27.12 -3.44 5.66
CA PRO A 391 -27.32 -4.06 4.35
C PRO A 391 -28.18 -3.24 3.37
N TYR A 392 -29.01 -2.33 3.87
CA TYR A 392 -29.90 -1.48 3.04
C TYR A 392 -29.22 -0.20 2.55
N ILE A 393 -28.20 0.30 3.26
CA ILE A 393 -27.53 1.57 2.93
C ILE A 393 -26.12 1.40 2.37
N ILE A 394 -25.51 0.22 2.54
CA ILE A 394 -24.18 -0.10 2.04
C ILE A 394 -24.29 -0.96 0.79
N HIS A 395 -23.71 -0.52 -0.33
CA HIS A 395 -23.76 -1.24 -1.59
C HIS A 395 -23.06 -2.63 -1.51
N THR A 396 -23.44 -3.56 -2.39
CA THR A 396 -23.01 -4.97 -2.33
C THR A 396 -21.54 -5.22 -2.66
N ASP A 397 -20.82 -4.22 -3.18
CA ASP A 397 -19.38 -4.29 -3.43
C ASP A 397 -18.53 -4.18 -2.16
N GLN A 398 -19.10 -3.63 -1.07
CA GLN A 398 -18.51 -3.68 0.27
C GLN A 398 -18.96 -4.96 0.98
N VAL A 399 -18.04 -5.90 1.14
CA VAL A 399 -18.30 -7.16 1.85
C VAL A 399 -17.67 -7.18 3.25
N GLY A 400 -16.85 -6.19 3.59
CA GLY A 400 -16.23 -6.06 4.91
C GLY A 400 -17.22 -5.58 5.97
N PHE A 401 -17.27 -6.29 7.10
CA PHE A 401 -18.09 -5.98 8.29
C PHE A 401 -19.62 -5.91 8.06
N ILE A 402 -20.12 -6.35 6.91
CA ILE A 402 -21.56 -6.43 6.64
C ILE A 402 -22.06 -7.85 6.87
N LYS A 403 -23.06 -7.99 7.73
CA LYS A 403 -23.65 -9.29 8.06
C LYS A 403 -24.20 -9.98 6.81
N GLY A 404 -23.85 -11.26 6.63
CA GLY A 404 -24.30 -12.08 5.51
C GLY A 404 -23.48 -11.91 4.22
N ARG A 405 -22.42 -11.09 4.21
CA ARG A 405 -21.49 -10.95 3.09
C ARG A 405 -20.15 -11.62 3.40
N SER A 406 -19.50 -12.17 2.38
CA SER A 406 -18.22 -12.89 2.53
C SER A 406 -17.13 -12.28 1.65
N SER A 407 -15.88 -12.32 2.13
CA SER A 407 -14.70 -11.93 1.33
C SER A 407 -14.57 -12.76 0.04
N THR A 408 -15.08 -14.00 0.07
CA THR A 408 -15.12 -14.91 -1.08
C THR A 408 -15.98 -14.37 -2.22
N ASP A 409 -16.99 -13.55 -1.93
CA ASP A 409 -17.91 -13.02 -2.93
C ASP A 409 -17.18 -12.06 -3.86
N ASN A 410 -16.42 -11.11 -3.29
CA ASN A 410 -15.58 -10.19 -4.06
C ASN A 410 -14.47 -10.92 -4.82
N LEU A 411 -13.85 -11.93 -4.20
CA LEU A 411 -12.81 -12.69 -4.86
C LEU A 411 -13.34 -13.48 -6.08
N GLN A 412 -14.47 -14.17 -5.94
CA GLN A 412 -15.10 -14.90 -7.04
C GLN A 412 -15.55 -13.95 -8.14
N ARG A 413 -16.15 -12.81 -7.77
CA ARG A 413 -16.53 -11.76 -8.72
C ARG A 413 -15.31 -11.26 -9.49
N LEU A 414 -14.20 -10.99 -8.83
CA LEU A 414 -12.96 -10.53 -9.46
C LEU A 414 -12.40 -11.57 -10.43
N ILE A 415 -12.35 -12.85 -10.03
CA ILE A 415 -11.89 -13.95 -10.90
C ILE A 415 -12.75 -14.03 -12.17
N HIS A 416 -14.07 -13.91 -12.06
CA HIS A 416 -14.98 -13.92 -13.21
C HIS A 416 -14.76 -12.71 -14.14
N LEU A 417 -14.53 -11.52 -13.58
CA LEU A 417 -14.18 -10.33 -14.36
C LEU A 417 -12.84 -10.48 -15.08
N MET A 418 -11.84 -11.04 -14.40
CA MET A 418 -10.54 -11.33 -14.99
C MET A 418 -10.66 -12.33 -16.14
N TRP A 419 -11.45 -13.39 -15.97
CA TRP A 419 -11.66 -14.40 -16.99
C TRP A 419 -12.33 -13.81 -18.24
N SER A 420 -13.46 -13.12 -18.04
CA SER A 420 -14.25 -12.52 -19.12
C SER A 420 -13.51 -11.43 -19.91
N HIS A 421 -12.51 -10.78 -19.31
CA HIS A 421 -11.76 -9.68 -19.93
C HIS A 421 -10.30 -10.02 -20.25
N SER A 422 -9.87 -11.26 -20.01
CA SER A 422 -8.51 -11.73 -20.29
C SER A 422 -8.11 -11.55 -21.77
N SER A 423 -9.08 -11.71 -22.67
CA SER A 423 -8.94 -11.58 -24.13
C SER A 423 -9.45 -10.23 -24.67
N SER A 424 -9.78 -9.27 -23.79
CA SER A 424 -10.20 -7.94 -24.20
C SER A 424 -9.11 -7.24 -25.00
N LYS A 425 -9.48 -6.59 -26.11
CA LYS A 425 -8.59 -5.76 -26.93
C LYS A 425 -8.34 -4.36 -26.33
N ALA A 426 -9.12 -3.98 -25.32
CA ALA A 426 -8.97 -2.73 -24.58
C ALA A 426 -8.14 -2.95 -23.30
N PRO A 427 -7.44 -1.92 -22.79
CA PRO A 427 -6.67 -2.01 -21.55
C PRO A 427 -7.61 -2.13 -20.35
N VAL A 428 -7.58 -3.27 -19.67
CA VAL A 428 -8.32 -3.51 -18.42
C VAL A 428 -7.33 -3.68 -17.27
N ALA A 429 -7.56 -2.98 -16.15
CA ALA A 429 -6.70 -3.00 -14.97
C ALA A 429 -7.49 -3.17 -13.67
N ALA A 430 -6.86 -3.81 -12.70
CA ALA A 430 -7.27 -3.82 -11.31
C ALA A 430 -6.20 -3.12 -10.45
N ILE A 431 -6.64 -2.21 -9.60
CA ILE A 431 -5.75 -1.33 -8.82
C ILE A 431 -6.13 -1.44 -7.35
N SER A 432 -5.25 -2.02 -6.55
CA SER A 432 -5.37 -2.11 -5.10
C SER A 432 -4.90 -0.79 -4.47
N LEU A 433 -5.82 -0.08 -3.81
CA LEU A 433 -5.57 1.20 -3.17
C LEU A 433 -5.24 0.99 -1.69
N ASP A 434 -4.02 1.30 -1.28
CA ASP A 434 -3.57 1.19 0.12
C ASP A 434 -4.03 2.41 0.92
N ALA A 435 -4.84 2.20 1.96
CA ALA A 435 -5.32 3.28 2.81
C ALA A 435 -4.29 3.66 3.89
N GLU A 436 -3.94 4.95 3.99
CA GLU A 436 -3.00 5.44 5.00
C GLU A 436 -3.70 5.55 6.37
N LYS A 437 -3.60 4.49 7.19
CA LYS A 437 -4.13 4.44 8.57
C LYS A 437 -5.63 4.78 8.64
N ALA A 438 -6.42 4.14 7.77
CA ALA A 438 -7.82 4.49 7.48
C ALA A 438 -8.68 4.79 8.72
N PHE A 439 -8.74 3.86 9.68
CA PHE A 439 -9.54 4.00 10.90
C PHE A 439 -9.13 5.22 11.73
N ASN A 440 -7.85 5.60 11.75
CA ASN A 440 -7.34 6.64 12.65
C ASN A 440 -7.58 8.06 12.13
N ARG A 441 -8.01 8.22 10.87
CA ARG A 441 -8.07 9.53 10.20
C ARG A 441 -9.47 10.04 9.91
N VAL A 442 -10.50 9.25 10.19
CA VAL A 442 -11.90 9.64 9.95
C VAL A 442 -12.24 10.89 10.76
N GLU A 443 -12.52 12.00 10.09
CA GLU A 443 -12.95 13.23 10.74
C GLU A 443 -14.40 13.10 11.24
N TRP A 444 -14.63 13.38 12.53
CA TRP A 444 -15.96 13.19 13.14
C TRP A 444 -17.02 14.13 12.57
N GLY A 445 -16.63 15.33 12.12
CA GLY A 445 -17.53 16.24 11.42
C GLY A 445 -18.08 15.63 10.13
N PHE A 446 -17.24 14.91 9.39
CA PHE A 446 -17.64 14.19 8.18
C PHE A 446 -18.54 13.00 8.52
N LEU A 447 -18.15 12.18 9.50
CA LEU A 447 -18.96 11.03 9.95
C LEU A 447 -20.38 11.45 10.35
N ARG A 448 -20.54 12.53 11.12
CA ARG A 448 -21.86 13.06 11.50
C ARG A 448 -22.69 13.49 10.28
N SER A 449 -22.05 14.14 9.32
CA SER A 449 -22.74 14.58 8.10
C SER A 449 -23.14 13.38 7.22
N ALA A 450 -22.32 12.33 7.17
CA ALA A 450 -22.68 11.08 6.52
C ALA A 450 -23.90 10.42 7.22
N LEU A 451 -23.88 10.29 8.55
CA LEU A 451 -25.02 9.75 9.31
C LEU A 451 -26.31 10.53 9.04
N SER A 452 -26.24 11.87 9.06
CA SER A 452 -27.40 12.70 8.72
C SER A 452 -27.90 12.45 7.29
N ARG A 453 -26.99 12.33 6.30
CA ARG A 453 -27.36 12.10 4.89
C ARG A 453 -27.95 10.70 4.64
N PHE A 454 -27.52 9.69 5.39
CA PHE A 454 -28.13 8.35 5.38
C PHE A 454 -29.49 8.28 6.11
N GLY A 455 -29.94 9.37 6.75
CA GLY A 455 -31.24 9.43 7.41
C GLY A 455 -31.28 8.77 8.79
N PHE A 456 -30.14 8.72 9.49
CA PHE A 456 -30.13 8.28 10.89
C PHE A 456 -30.91 9.26 11.77
N GLY A 457 -31.70 8.72 12.70
CA GLY A 457 -32.52 9.49 13.62
C GLY A 457 -31.70 10.29 14.65
N PRO A 458 -32.31 11.31 15.26
CA PRO A 458 -31.64 12.16 16.26
C PRO A 458 -31.17 11.37 17.49
N GLY A 459 -31.85 10.27 17.85
CA GLY A 459 -31.45 9.43 18.98
C GLY A 459 -30.14 8.70 18.72
N PHE A 460 -30.01 8.03 17.58
CA PHE A 460 -28.79 7.34 17.21
C PHE A 460 -27.63 8.33 16.97
N ASP A 461 -27.88 9.48 16.33
CA ASP A 461 -26.86 10.52 16.20
C ASP A 461 -26.38 11.03 17.56
N LYS A 462 -27.31 11.25 18.52
CA LYS A 462 -26.96 11.61 19.91
C LYS A 462 -26.04 10.56 20.54
N TRP A 463 -26.32 9.27 20.36
CA TRP A 463 -25.44 8.20 20.86
C TRP A 463 -24.03 8.26 20.27
N ILE A 464 -23.90 8.51 18.96
CA ILE A 464 -22.59 8.67 18.32
C ILE A 464 -21.89 9.91 18.88
N GLN A 465 -22.59 11.03 19.04
CA GLN A 465 -22.01 12.23 19.64
C GLN A 465 -21.49 11.97 21.06
N ILE A 466 -22.27 11.29 21.90
CA ILE A 466 -21.88 10.90 23.27
C ILE A 466 -20.63 10.01 23.23
N MET A 467 -20.63 8.97 22.39
CA MET A 467 -19.54 8.00 22.30
C MET A 467 -18.23 8.62 21.83
N TYR A 468 -18.25 9.75 21.11
CA TYR A 468 -17.08 10.45 20.60
C TYR A 468 -16.87 11.83 21.27
N SER A 469 -17.56 12.11 22.37
CA SER A 469 -17.40 13.35 23.12
C SER A 469 -16.15 13.30 23.99
N ASN A 470 -15.11 14.07 23.65
CA ASN A 470 -13.84 14.21 24.39
C ASN A 470 -13.17 12.90 24.87
N PRO A 471 -13.05 11.86 24.03
CA PRO A 471 -12.37 10.63 24.43
C PRO A 471 -10.90 10.88 24.74
N LYS A 472 -10.39 10.14 25.73
CA LYS A 472 -9.00 10.20 26.16
C LYS A 472 -8.32 8.86 25.92
N ALA A 473 -7.07 8.88 25.50
CA ALA A 473 -6.25 7.68 25.43
C ALA A 473 -4.86 7.91 26.00
N ALA A 474 -4.24 6.83 26.46
CA ALA A 474 -2.84 6.78 26.83
C ALA A 474 -2.16 5.64 26.07
N VAL A 475 -0.88 5.78 25.73
CA VAL A 475 -0.11 4.73 25.05
C VAL A 475 0.60 3.86 26.08
N MET A 476 0.46 2.54 25.93
CA MET A 476 1.15 1.57 26.75
C MET A 476 2.30 0.91 25.96
N THR A 477 3.54 1.09 26.43
CA THR A 477 4.73 0.44 25.86
C THR A 477 5.67 -0.02 26.98
N ASN A 478 6.21 -1.24 26.87
CA ASN A 478 7.19 -1.77 27.84
C ASN A 478 6.72 -1.70 29.30
N GLY A 479 5.42 -1.89 29.54
CA GLY A 479 4.81 -1.80 30.88
C GLY A 479 4.63 -0.38 31.42
N LEU A 480 5.04 0.65 30.67
CA LEU A 480 4.79 2.05 31.00
C LEU A 480 3.56 2.56 30.27
N THR A 481 2.76 3.37 30.97
CA THR A 481 1.59 4.06 30.42
C THR A 481 1.89 5.55 30.37
N SER A 482 1.65 6.17 29.22
CA SER A 482 1.85 7.61 29.04
C SER A 482 0.81 8.41 29.83
N SER A 483 1.00 9.74 29.91
CA SER A 483 -0.13 10.62 30.24
C SER A 483 -1.23 10.52 29.17
N PHE A 484 -2.48 10.71 29.60
CA PHE A 484 -3.62 10.77 28.70
C PHE A 484 -3.54 11.99 27.77
N PHE A 485 -3.99 11.80 26.53
CA PHE A 485 -4.20 12.85 25.54
C PHE A 485 -5.61 12.71 24.93
N SER A 486 -6.13 13.79 24.36
CA SER A 486 -7.50 13.81 23.83
C SER A 486 -7.50 13.45 22.35
N LEU A 487 -8.45 12.63 21.92
CA LEU A 487 -8.64 12.35 20.50
C LEU A 487 -9.67 13.33 19.93
N SER A 488 -9.49 13.73 18.68
CA SER A 488 -10.44 14.59 17.95
C SER A 488 -10.82 14.04 16.57
N ARG A 489 -10.24 12.90 16.18
CA ARG A 489 -10.62 12.15 14.99
C ARG A 489 -10.35 10.65 15.14
N GLY A 490 -10.79 9.90 14.14
CA GLY A 490 -10.59 8.46 14.02
C GLY A 490 -11.65 7.64 14.75
N THR A 491 -11.65 6.35 14.48
CA THR A 491 -12.51 5.36 15.13
C THR A 491 -11.63 4.43 15.98
N ARG A 492 -12.14 4.02 17.15
CA ARG A 492 -11.39 3.23 18.13
C ARG A 492 -11.17 1.80 17.58
N GLN A 493 -9.93 1.41 17.29
CA GLN A 493 -9.63 0.05 16.81
C GLN A 493 -9.80 -0.95 17.97
N GLY A 494 -10.72 -1.91 17.82
CA GLY A 494 -11.08 -2.86 18.89
C GLY A 494 -12.43 -2.57 19.57
N CYS A 495 -13.07 -1.45 19.23
CA CYS A 495 -14.48 -1.21 19.58
C CYS A 495 -15.40 -1.93 18.57
N PRO A 496 -16.47 -2.62 19.02
CA PRO A 496 -17.39 -3.33 18.12
C PRO A 496 -18.18 -2.41 17.18
N LEU A 497 -18.41 -1.15 17.55
CA LEU A 497 -19.15 -0.17 16.76
C LEU A 497 -18.28 0.48 15.65
N SER A 498 -16.98 0.66 15.93
CA SER A 498 -16.06 1.40 15.04
C SER A 498 -16.01 0.87 13.59
N PRO A 499 -15.94 -0.45 13.32
CA PRO A 499 -15.91 -0.96 11.95
C PRO A 499 -17.16 -0.59 11.15
N LEU A 500 -18.32 -0.60 11.79
CA LEU A 500 -19.61 -0.28 11.17
C LEU A 500 -19.70 1.21 10.81
N LEU A 501 -19.27 2.08 11.72
CA LEU A 501 -19.19 3.52 11.46
C LEU A 501 -18.14 3.86 10.39
N PHE A 502 -17.04 3.13 10.35
CA PHE A 502 -16.05 3.27 9.30
C PHE A 502 -16.65 2.93 7.92
N THR A 503 -17.42 1.84 7.83
CA THR A 503 -18.10 1.48 6.58
C THR A 503 -19.08 2.56 6.13
N ILE A 504 -19.87 3.15 7.05
CA ILE A 504 -20.74 4.30 6.75
C ILE A 504 -19.94 5.50 6.26
N ALA A 505 -18.81 5.81 6.92
CA ALA A 505 -17.97 6.91 6.51
C ALA A 505 -17.40 6.70 5.11
N LEU A 506 -17.04 5.48 4.74
CA LEU A 506 -16.41 5.16 3.46
C LEU A 506 -17.39 5.08 2.28
N GLU A 507 -18.63 4.67 2.51
CA GLU A 507 -19.64 4.46 1.47
C GLU A 507 -19.86 5.67 0.53
N PRO A 508 -19.86 6.94 1.01
CA PRO A 508 -19.92 8.10 0.12
C PRO A 508 -18.79 8.20 -0.92
N LEU A 509 -17.58 7.75 -0.58
CA LEU A 509 -16.50 7.66 -1.58
C LEU A 509 -16.83 6.61 -2.64
N ALA A 510 -17.36 5.47 -2.22
CA ALA A 510 -17.71 4.38 -3.11
C ALA A 510 -18.84 4.78 -4.08
N VAL A 511 -19.89 5.44 -3.57
CA VAL A 511 -20.96 6.01 -4.41
C VAL A 511 -20.39 7.04 -5.38
N ALA A 512 -19.57 7.97 -4.91
CA ALA A 512 -18.94 8.98 -5.77
C ALA A 512 -18.09 8.36 -6.89
N ILE A 513 -17.40 7.25 -6.65
CA ILE A 513 -16.67 6.51 -7.69
C ILE A 513 -17.63 5.81 -8.65
N ARG A 514 -18.69 5.18 -8.15
CA ARG A 514 -19.68 4.49 -8.98
C ARG A 514 -20.40 5.41 -9.94
N GLU A 515 -20.81 6.58 -9.46
CA GLU A 515 -21.61 7.55 -10.20
C GLU A 515 -20.79 8.46 -11.12
N ASN A 516 -19.45 8.48 -10.98
CA ASN A 516 -18.61 9.33 -11.81
C ASN A 516 -18.58 8.81 -13.27
N PRO A 517 -19.07 9.59 -14.25
CA PRO A 517 -19.11 9.16 -15.65
C PRO A 517 -17.73 9.14 -16.31
N GLY A 518 -16.76 9.88 -15.75
CA GLY A 518 -15.36 9.88 -16.16
C GLY A 518 -14.58 8.67 -15.64
N ILE A 519 -15.21 7.78 -14.86
CA ILE A 519 -14.66 6.50 -14.43
C ILE A 519 -15.39 5.40 -15.19
N LYS A 520 -14.65 4.64 -16.00
CA LYS A 520 -15.15 3.47 -16.73
C LYS A 520 -14.73 2.20 -16.01
N GLY A 521 -15.71 1.43 -15.55
CA GLY A 521 -15.55 0.15 -14.90
C GLY A 521 -15.42 -1.01 -15.88
N VAL A 522 -15.51 -2.23 -15.37
CA VAL A 522 -15.46 -3.47 -16.16
C VAL A 522 -16.88 -4.00 -16.31
N ASP A 523 -17.36 -4.15 -17.54
CA ASP A 523 -18.74 -4.56 -17.82
C ASP A 523 -18.89 -6.09 -17.85
N SER A 524 -19.74 -6.64 -16.98
CA SER A 524 -20.03 -8.07 -17.00
C SER A 524 -21.39 -8.38 -16.39
N GLY A 525 -22.12 -9.31 -17.01
CA GLY A 525 -23.44 -9.74 -16.50
C GLY A 525 -24.49 -8.64 -16.48
N GLY A 526 -24.40 -7.66 -17.41
CA GLY A 526 -25.33 -6.52 -17.46
C GLY A 526 -25.09 -5.46 -16.39
N SER A 527 -23.92 -5.43 -15.75
CA SER A 527 -23.55 -4.41 -14.75
C SER A 527 -22.10 -3.95 -14.94
N GLU A 528 -21.85 -2.67 -14.67
CA GLU A 528 -20.53 -2.05 -14.69
C GLU A 528 -19.88 -2.16 -13.29
N HIS A 529 -18.71 -2.79 -13.19
CA HIS A 529 -18.00 -3.01 -11.93
C HIS A 529 -16.81 -2.05 -11.82
N LYS A 530 -16.91 -1.04 -10.95
CA LYS A 530 -15.85 -0.01 -10.76
C LYS A 530 -15.02 -0.20 -9.49
N ILE A 531 -15.60 -0.81 -8.46
CA ILE A 531 -14.99 -0.90 -7.14
C ILE A 531 -15.41 -2.19 -6.44
N MET A 532 -14.51 -2.75 -5.64
CA MET A 532 -14.76 -3.84 -4.69
C MET A 532 -14.06 -3.47 -3.38
N MET A 533 -14.73 -3.65 -2.25
CA MET A 533 -14.19 -3.24 -0.96
C MET A 533 -14.30 -4.37 0.08
N TYR A 534 -13.25 -4.50 0.88
CA TYR A 534 -13.26 -5.26 2.11
C TYR A 534 -12.73 -4.36 3.22
N ALA A 535 -13.63 -3.71 3.95
CA ALA A 535 -13.28 -2.67 4.90
C ALA A 535 -12.48 -1.54 4.21
N ASP A 536 -11.22 -1.34 4.62
CA ASP A 536 -10.30 -0.34 4.07
C ASP A 536 -9.51 -0.82 2.83
N ASP A 537 -9.54 -2.13 2.51
CA ASP A 537 -8.94 -2.67 1.29
C ASP A 537 -9.88 -2.37 0.10
N ILE A 538 -9.50 -1.38 -0.71
CA ILE A 538 -10.27 -0.96 -1.90
C ILE A 538 -9.57 -1.48 -3.15
N LEU A 539 -10.30 -2.22 -3.97
CA LEU A 539 -9.89 -2.62 -5.30
C LEU A 539 -10.69 -1.84 -6.33
N PHE A 540 -10.00 -0.99 -7.09
CA PHE A 540 -10.56 -0.23 -8.19
C PHE A 540 -10.41 -0.99 -9.51
N LEU A 541 -11.45 -1.02 -10.32
CA LEU A 541 -11.52 -1.76 -11.58
C LEU A 541 -11.83 -0.80 -12.71
N THR A 542 -11.08 -0.91 -13.81
CA THR A 542 -11.30 -0.03 -14.95
C THR A 542 -10.97 -0.68 -16.28
N SER A 543 -11.80 -0.40 -17.28
CA SER A 543 -11.61 -0.77 -18.70
C SER A 543 -11.00 0.35 -19.55
N ASP A 544 -10.76 1.52 -18.94
CA ASP A 544 -10.09 2.66 -19.56
C ASP A 544 -9.27 3.40 -18.49
N PRO A 545 -8.11 2.85 -18.09
CA PRO A 545 -7.35 3.42 -17.00
C PRO A 545 -6.70 4.76 -17.38
N GLN A 546 -6.52 5.09 -18.67
CA GLN A 546 -5.98 6.39 -19.08
C GLN A 546 -6.93 7.54 -18.72
N ASN A 547 -8.24 7.37 -18.97
CA ASN A 547 -9.23 8.40 -18.68
C ASN A 547 -9.82 8.26 -17.26
N SER A 548 -9.88 7.05 -16.71
CA SER A 548 -10.48 6.81 -15.39
C SER A 548 -9.58 7.22 -14.22
N LEU A 549 -8.26 7.09 -14.34
CA LEU A 549 -7.33 7.43 -13.26
C LEU A 549 -7.33 8.92 -12.86
N PRO A 550 -7.30 9.89 -13.80
CA PRO A 550 -7.48 11.31 -13.46
C PRO A 550 -8.77 11.56 -12.65
N SER A 551 -9.87 10.96 -13.08
CA SER A 551 -11.19 11.07 -12.41
C SER A 551 -11.18 10.46 -11.02
N LEU A 552 -10.54 9.30 -10.84
CA LEU A 552 -10.34 8.66 -9.54
C LEU A 552 -9.50 9.54 -8.61
N MET A 553 -8.39 10.09 -9.09
CA MET A 553 -7.50 10.97 -8.32
C MET A 553 -8.23 12.24 -7.85
N ASN A 554 -9.02 12.85 -8.72
CA ASN A 554 -9.81 14.02 -8.37
C ASN A 554 -10.89 13.68 -7.32
N THR A 555 -11.63 12.58 -7.53
CA THR A 555 -12.71 12.13 -6.63
C THR A 555 -12.16 11.81 -5.23
N THR A 556 -11.12 11.00 -5.17
CA THR A 556 -10.44 10.63 -3.91
C THR A 556 -9.78 11.85 -3.25
N GLY A 557 -9.21 12.78 -4.03
CA GLY A 557 -8.62 14.02 -3.52
C GLY A 557 -9.65 14.95 -2.88
N LYS A 558 -10.83 15.13 -3.49
CA LYS A 558 -11.96 15.89 -2.91
C LYS A 558 -12.44 15.23 -1.62
N TYR A 559 -12.70 13.92 -1.67
CA TYR A 559 -13.14 13.16 -0.51
C TYR A 559 -12.12 13.19 0.64
N SER A 560 -10.82 13.12 0.33
CA SER A 560 -9.74 13.16 1.32
C SER A 560 -9.72 14.46 2.13
N LYS A 561 -9.94 15.61 1.46
CA LYS A 561 -10.02 16.91 2.12
C LYS A 561 -11.19 17.02 3.10
N LEU A 562 -12.28 16.29 2.87
CA LEU A 562 -13.49 16.36 3.69
C LEU A 562 -13.48 15.33 4.83
N SER A 563 -13.13 14.08 4.51
CA SER A 563 -13.23 12.94 5.42
C SER A 563 -11.97 12.66 6.23
N GLY A 564 -10.82 13.19 5.81
CA GLY A 564 -9.49 12.86 6.34
C GLY A 564 -8.94 11.52 5.83
N TYR A 565 -9.73 10.72 5.10
CA TYR A 565 -9.28 9.48 4.47
C TYR A 565 -8.23 9.77 3.41
N LYS A 566 -7.11 9.05 3.40
CA LYS A 566 -6.01 9.30 2.46
C LYS A 566 -5.45 8.00 1.94
N ILE A 567 -5.19 7.97 0.64
CA ILE A 567 -4.60 6.84 -0.05
C ILE A 567 -3.08 7.02 -0.09
N ASN A 568 -2.37 5.92 0.13
CA ASN A 568 -0.93 5.81 -0.07
C ASN A 568 -0.65 5.31 -1.50
N TRP A 569 -0.51 6.26 -2.43
CA TRP A 569 -0.25 5.96 -3.83
C TRP A 569 1.02 5.11 -4.04
N THR A 570 2.07 5.34 -3.24
CA THR A 570 3.35 4.59 -3.36
C THR A 570 3.30 3.13 -2.90
N LYS A 571 2.29 2.78 -2.09
CA LYS A 571 2.01 1.41 -1.65
C LYS A 571 0.87 0.76 -2.43
N SER A 572 0.11 1.55 -3.18
CA SER A 572 -0.96 1.07 -4.04
C SER A 572 -0.36 0.31 -5.23
N GLU A 573 -1.00 -0.77 -5.63
CA GLU A 573 -0.51 -1.71 -6.64
C GLU A 573 -1.48 -1.79 -7.82
N ALA A 574 -0.97 -1.85 -9.04
CA ALA A 574 -1.76 -1.96 -10.26
C ALA A 574 -1.37 -3.23 -11.03
N MET A 575 -2.38 -4.04 -11.36
CA MET A 575 -2.25 -5.30 -12.08
C MET A 575 -3.03 -5.23 -13.41
N PRO A 576 -2.44 -5.65 -14.54
CA PRO A 576 -3.16 -5.81 -15.78
C PRO A 576 -4.17 -6.98 -15.66
N ILE A 577 -5.39 -6.76 -16.14
CA ILE A 577 -6.35 -7.84 -16.39
C ILE A 577 -6.23 -8.31 -17.85
N SER A 578 -6.19 -7.37 -18.80
CA SER A 578 -6.02 -7.66 -20.23
C SER A 578 -4.55 -7.59 -20.65
N LYS A 579 -4.16 -8.35 -21.68
CA LYS A 579 -2.82 -8.28 -22.28
C LYS A 579 -2.44 -6.90 -22.85
N HIS A 580 -3.42 -6.07 -23.17
CA HIS A 580 -3.22 -4.72 -23.73
C HIS A 580 -3.07 -3.61 -22.67
N CYS A 581 -3.10 -3.94 -21.38
CA CYS A 581 -2.84 -2.98 -20.33
C CYS A 581 -1.34 -2.88 -20.04
N HIS A 582 -0.70 -1.82 -20.53
CA HIS A 582 0.73 -1.58 -20.38
C HIS A 582 1.07 -0.72 -19.15
N PRO A 583 2.30 -0.82 -18.60
CA PRO A 583 2.71 -0.06 -17.41
C PRO A 583 2.59 1.46 -17.58
N GLN A 584 2.74 1.98 -18.80
CA GLN A 584 2.69 3.41 -19.11
C GLN A 584 1.39 4.09 -18.67
N VAL A 585 0.31 3.33 -18.54
CA VAL A 585 -0.99 3.84 -18.10
C VAL A 585 -0.96 4.24 -16.61
N VAL A 586 -0.08 3.64 -15.81
CA VAL A 586 -0.01 3.84 -14.36
C VAL A 586 1.27 4.53 -13.88
N THR A 587 2.30 4.62 -14.72
CA THR A 587 3.61 5.23 -14.36
C THR A 587 3.51 6.68 -13.93
N GLN A 588 2.48 7.41 -14.38
CA GLN A 588 2.24 8.81 -14.01
C GLN A 588 1.74 8.99 -12.56
N TYR A 589 1.29 7.91 -11.90
CA TYR A 589 0.50 7.98 -10.67
C TYR A 589 1.19 7.32 -9.45
N ASN A 590 2.49 7.02 -9.54
CA ASN A 590 3.29 6.38 -8.48
C ASN A 590 2.79 5.02 -7.99
N PHE A 591 1.94 4.34 -8.77
CA PHE A 591 1.52 2.97 -8.48
C PHE A 591 2.68 1.99 -8.70
N ARG A 592 2.70 0.93 -7.90
CA ARG A 592 3.57 -0.23 -8.17
C ARG A 592 2.94 -1.10 -9.25
N TRP A 593 3.59 -1.22 -10.39
CA TRP A 593 3.15 -2.11 -11.45
C TRP A 593 3.51 -3.56 -11.13
N VAL A 594 2.49 -4.43 -11.06
CA VAL A 594 2.63 -5.84 -10.65
C VAL A 594 2.05 -6.79 -11.71
N PRO A 595 2.72 -6.94 -12.87
CA PRO A 595 2.19 -7.73 -14.00
C PRO A 595 2.17 -9.24 -13.71
N LYS A 596 2.98 -9.70 -12.75
CA LYS A 596 3.03 -11.10 -12.27
C LYS A 596 2.02 -11.40 -11.17
N GLY A 597 1.06 -10.49 -10.96
CA GLY A 597 -0.01 -10.64 -9.99
C GLY A 597 0.14 -9.83 -8.71
N MET A 598 -0.98 -9.64 -8.01
CA MET A 598 -1.07 -8.93 -6.74
C MET A 598 -1.71 -9.81 -5.65
N ILE A 599 -1.48 -9.47 -4.38
CA ILE A 599 -2.14 -10.15 -3.26
C ILE A 599 -3.43 -9.41 -2.92
N TYR A 600 -4.58 -10.06 -3.09
CA TYR A 600 -5.89 -9.55 -2.70
C TYR A 600 -6.57 -10.54 -1.75
N LEU A 601 -6.99 -10.07 -0.58
CA LEU A 601 -7.65 -10.89 0.46
C LEU A 601 -6.87 -12.16 0.84
N GLY A 602 -5.54 -12.07 0.81
CA GLY A 602 -4.62 -13.16 1.15
C GLY A 602 -4.34 -14.16 0.02
N ILE A 603 -4.83 -13.91 -1.18
CA ILE A 603 -4.63 -14.75 -2.37
C ILE A 603 -3.82 -13.98 -3.40
N LYS A 604 -2.79 -14.63 -3.96
CA LYS A 604 -2.07 -14.10 -5.11
C LYS A 604 -2.90 -14.34 -6.36
N LEU A 605 -3.36 -13.26 -6.98
CA LEU A 605 -4.08 -13.28 -8.25
C LEU A 605 -3.11 -12.89 -9.35
N CYS A 606 -3.04 -13.70 -10.40
CA CYS A 606 -2.24 -13.43 -11.59
C CYS A 606 -3.15 -13.16 -12.79
N SER A 607 -2.66 -12.41 -13.77
CA SER A 607 -3.36 -12.15 -15.03
C SER A 607 -3.69 -13.45 -15.78
N ASP A 608 -2.83 -14.46 -15.64
CA ASP A 608 -3.11 -15.83 -16.05
C ASP A 608 -3.80 -16.57 -14.88
N LEU A 609 -5.05 -16.96 -15.10
CA LEU A 609 -5.84 -17.63 -14.07
C LEU A 609 -5.44 -19.10 -13.86
N SER A 610 -4.71 -19.72 -14.80
CA SER A 610 -4.16 -21.06 -14.59
C SER A 610 -3.17 -21.09 -13.40
N GLU A 611 -2.51 -19.96 -13.14
CA GLU A 611 -1.56 -19.78 -12.04
C GLU A 611 -2.22 -19.61 -10.65
N ILE A 612 -3.57 -19.57 -10.54
CA ILE A 612 -4.23 -19.49 -9.23
C ILE A 612 -3.86 -20.69 -8.35
N THR A 613 -3.62 -21.85 -8.95
CA THR A 613 -3.17 -23.08 -8.27
C THR A 613 -1.85 -22.89 -7.52
N LEU A 614 -1.00 -21.92 -7.92
CA LEU A 614 0.26 -21.58 -7.26
C LEU A 614 0.08 -21.11 -5.81
N ASN A 615 -1.13 -20.74 -5.39
CA ASN A 615 -1.43 -20.43 -3.99
C ASN A 615 -1.38 -21.66 -3.07
N SER A 616 -1.48 -22.88 -3.64
CA SER A 616 -1.51 -24.13 -2.88
C SER A 616 -0.15 -24.50 -2.32
N GLU A 617 0.93 -24.32 -3.09
CA GLU A 617 2.28 -24.74 -2.70
C GLU A 617 2.80 -23.99 -1.45
N PRO A 618 2.72 -22.65 -1.37
CA PRO A 618 3.10 -21.92 -0.15
C PRO A 618 2.26 -22.33 1.06
N LEU A 619 0.97 -22.65 0.87
CA LEU A 619 0.12 -23.16 1.93
C LEU A 619 0.60 -24.53 2.43
N LEU A 620 0.86 -25.46 1.52
CA LEU A 620 1.34 -26.80 1.85
C LEU A 620 2.69 -26.74 2.59
N GLN A 621 3.62 -25.91 2.14
CA GLN A 621 4.89 -25.67 2.82
C GLN A 621 4.71 -25.10 4.22
N LYS A 622 3.81 -24.13 4.38
CA LYS A 622 3.46 -23.56 5.70
C LYS A 622 2.83 -24.62 6.62
N ILE A 623 1.94 -25.46 6.10
CA ILE A 623 1.31 -26.55 6.85
C ILE A 623 2.36 -27.59 7.26
N LYS A 624 3.24 -28.02 6.35
CA LYS A 624 4.33 -28.94 6.62
C LYS A 624 5.27 -28.40 7.70
N THR A 625 5.60 -27.10 7.63
CA THR A 625 6.41 -26.40 8.64
C THR A 625 5.72 -26.39 10.00
N ASN A 626 4.41 -26.08 10.04
CA ASN A 626 3.65 -26.06 11.28
C ASN A 626 3.51 -27.46 11.89
N LEU A 627 3.19 -28.47 11.07
CA LEU A 627 3.14 -29.88 11.49
C LEU A 627 4.50 -30.36 12.00
N GLY A 628 5.60 -29.99 11.34
CA GLY A 628 6.95 -30.32 11.81
C GLY A 628 7.27 -29.67 13.17
N LYS A 629 6.82 -28.43 13.41
CA LYS A 629 6.94 -27.76 14.71
C LYS A 629 6.08 -28.44 15.78
N TRP A 630 4.83 -28.78 15.45
CA TRP A 630 3.90 -29.40 16.40
C TRP A 630 4.15 -30.88 16.65
N GLY A 631 4.80 -31.58 15.72
CA GLY A 631 5.26 -32.95 15.94
C GLY A 631 6.25 -33.05 17.11
N LYS A 632 6.94 -31.95 17.45
CA LYS A 632 7.81 -31.85 18.63
C LYS A 632 7.03 -31.64 19.93
N LEU A 633 5.77 -31.22 19.85
CA LEU A 633 4.90 -31.08 21.03
C LEU A 633 4.34 -32.46 21.39
N LYS A 634 4.42 -32.83 22.67
CA LYS A 634 3.83 -34.07 23.20
C LYS A 634 2.30 -33.94 23.32
N LEU A 635 1.61 -33.80 22.19
CA LEU A 635 0.15 -33.71 22.12
C LEU A 635 -0.49 -35.10 22.20
N SER A 636 -1.58 -35.22 22.96
CA SER A 636 -2.46 -36.40 22.92
C SER A 636 -3.08 -36.56 21.53
N LEU A 637 -3.65 -37.74 21.23
CA LEU A 637 -4.37 -37.96 19.97
C LEU A 637 -5.46 -36.90 19.74
N TRP A 638 -6.25 -36.60 20.78
CA TRP A 638 -7.25 -35.54 20.75
C TRP A 638 -6.65 -34.15 20.53
N GLY A 639 -5.50 -33.86 21.14
CA GLY A 639 -4.77 -32.62 20.90
C GLY A 639 -4.34 -32.48 19.43
N LYS A 640 -3.83 -33.56 18.83
CA LYS A 640 -3.46 -33.59 17.40
C LYS A 640 -4.68 -33.36 16.50
N VAL A 641 -5.79 -34.06 16.76
CA VAL A 641 -7.05 -33.89 16.01
C VAL A 641 -7.55 -32.46 16.11
N ASN A 642 -7.55 -31.87 17.31
CA ASN A 642 -7.99 -30.48 17.52
C ASN A 642 -7.10 -29.48 16.81
N VAL A 643 -5.77 -29.66 16.82
CA VAL A 643 -4.83 -28.79 16.09
C VAL A 643 -5.10 -28.84 14.58
N ILE A 644 -5.32 -30.03 14.02
CA ILE A 644 -5.68 -30.18 12.61
C ILE A 644 -7.00 -29.45 12.32
N LYS A 645 -8.04 -29.71 13.13
CA LYS A 645 -9.38 -29.11 12.95
C LYS A 645 -9.38 -27.57 13.11
N MET A 646 -8.61 -27.03 14.06
CA MET A 646 -8.64 -25.61 14.40
C MET A 646 -7.67 -24.77 13.57
N VAL A 647 -6.59 -25.36 13.05
CA VAL A 647 -5.55 -24.58 12.36
C VAL A 647 -5.35 -24.98 10.91
N ILE A 648 -5.36 -26.28 10.60
CA ILE A 648 -5.09 -26.75 9.23
C ILE A 648 -6.36 -26.70 8.37
N ALA A 649 -7.46 -27.29 8.85
CA ALA A 649 -8.71 -27.35 8.10
C ALA A 649 -9.22 -25.96 7.67
N PRO A 650 -9.21 -24.90 8.51
CA PRO A 650 -9.67 -23.58 8.08
C PRO A 650 -8.80 -22.95 6.99
N GLN A 651 -7.48 -23.20 7.01
CA GLN A 651 -6.58 -22.68 5.97
C GLN A 651 -6.83 -23.36 4.62
N PHE A 652 -7.05 -24.68 4.63
CA PHE A 652 -7.45 -25.41 3.43
C PHE A 652 -8.84 -25.00 2.94
N ASN A 653 -9.83 -24.88 3.84
CA ASN A 653 -11.19 -24.48 3.48
C ASN A 653 -11.21 -23.11 2.80
N TYR A 654 -10.42 -22.17 3.32
CA TYR A 654 -10.32 -20.83 2.72
C TYR A 654 -9.88 -20.89 1.25
N ILE A 655 -8.81 -21.62 0.93
CA ILE A 655 -8.32 -21.74 -0.46
C ILE A 655 -9.20 -22.65 -1.32
N SER A 656 -9.70 -23.76 -0.79
CA SER A 656 -10.52 -24.73 -1.56
C SER A 656 -11.91 -24.22 -1.93
N MET A 657 -12.54 -23.37 -1.10
CA MET A 657 -13.76 -22.65 -1.45
C MET A 657 -13.58 -21.74 -2.68
N MET A 658 -12.33 -21.47 -3.08
CA MET A 658 -11.99 -20.67 -4.25
C MET A 658 -11.71 -21.54 -5.48
N SER A 659 -11.13 -22.74 -5.31
CA SER A 659 -10.79 -23.65 -6.41
C SER A 659 -11.96 -24.52 -6.92
N ASN A 660 -12.86 -24.99 -6.04
CA ASN A 660 -13.87 -26.00 -6.41
C ASN A 660 -14.95 -25.52 -7.41
N LYS A 661 -15.12 -24.21 -7.60
CA LYS A 661 -15.99 -23.66 -8.67
C LYS A 661 -15.23 -23.32 -9.96
N TYR A 662 -13.90 -23.30 -9.93
CA TYR A 662 -13.07 -23.00 -11.09
C TYR A 662 -12.97 -24.19 -12.04
N GLN A 663 -12.91 -25.42 -11.52
CA GLN A 663 -12.98 -26.64 -12.34
C GLN A 663 -14.28 -26.72 -13.15
N HIS A 664 -15.42 -26.43 -12.52
CA HIS A 664 -16.70 -26.36 -13.24
C HIS A 664 -16.76 -25.26 -14.32
N MET A 665 -16.04 -24.14 -14.14
CA MET A 665 -15.98 -23.07 -15.16
C MET A 665 -14.96 -23.35 -16.28
N LEU A 666 -13.97 -24.21 -16.06
CA LEU A 666 -13.04 -24.68 -17.10
C LEU A 666 -13.62 -25.85 -17.90
N GLU A 667 -14.55 -26.60 -17.31
CA GLU A 667 -15.29 -27.70 -17.94
C GLU A 667 -16.53 -27.22 -18.74
N MET A 668 -16.91 -25.94 -18.60
CA MET A 668 -17.91 -25.25 -19.42
C MET A 668 -17.22 -24.38 -20.48
#